data_AF-A0A7K2YRX8-F1
#
_entry.id   AF-A0A7K2YRX8-F1
#
_cell.length_a   1.000
_cell.length_b   1.000
_cell.length_c   1.000
_cell.angle_alpha   90.00
_cell.angle_beta   90.00
_cell.angle_gamma   90.00
#
_symmetry.space_group_name_H-M   'P 1'
#
loop_
_entity.id
_entity.type
_entity.pdbx_description
1 polymer ?
#
loop_
_entity_poly.entity_id
_entity_poly.type
_entity_poly.pdbx_seq_one_letter_code
_entity_poly.pdbx_strand_id
1 'polypeptide(L)'
;FACGVAQFVGLYAWLLLFALPAVVLLYRLFAVWHLPVHRPGAGGVLDRLTRMNLTGFVLLEVGWLVGSLVLSLLVGRLLMLGVRPGWYPLWGVTYLRFWLYGKVLAFSPLAFLTGSPLLAPWLRLLGARIGRGCHLSAVVGLPAFVEIGEDVGIGYGVRLQPYVVADGWLRLAPIRIGSGSFVGTNSVVLAGAVIGDRASVGEQSLVPADHVVPSDEHWAGSPVARQDAVPPLLAAMAAADDQRPWTVRVLVGFGAGAVLLALVPLLVAGAAGALVGCVAWQFGFGWAVASTALAGPLVVVFTCTLVLVVKRGALPRVRAGIHPERSGLGVRKWIGDGMMTTSLTLTHSLYSTLYLVPFLRLLGARTGRWSEVATVSFVDPEMLIIGEGSFVADVSVVGPAVFHRGRVALAPAEIGARSFVGNGALVPGSCRLGENSLLGVHSLAPTRPTDPETTWLGSPALFLPSREASPDFPPKLTYSPTPGLIAGRLAVEYFRVTLPATIGALGALGSLYASVHVARACPPWVLLLLGPALFLAVGVVSTLAAVVLKWLIIGRYRARVEPLWSMWVRRTELITGLYENLVVPSLLNFLTGTPLMGPVLRLFGARIGRRVWLATTYLTEFDLVEVGDDAAVAEVTSLQTHLFEDRVMKMSKVRIGEGSSVGTRSVVLYDAQVGAGTSLDALSLVMKGEHLPDGSRWRGIPARPA
;
A
#
# COMPACT_ATOMS: atom_id res chain seq x y z
N PHE A 1 20.89 10.99 16.00
CA PHE A 1 20.93 12.23 15.20
C PHE A 1 21.78 12.07 13.94
N ALA A 2 23.07 11.71 14.04
CA ALA A 2 23.97 11.54 12.89
C ALA A 2 23.42 10.64 11.76
N CYS A 3 22.87 9.46 12.09
CA CYS A 3 22.23 8.60 11.08
C CYS A 3 21.07 9.30 10.35
N GLY A 4 20.26 10.09 11.05
CA GLY A 4 19.15 10.84 10.42
C GLY A 4 19.64 11.90 9.43
N VAL A 5 20.74 12.59 9.74
CA VAL A 5 21.39 13.51 8.80
C VAL A 5 21.93 12.77 7.58
N ALA A 6 22.61 11.64 7.79
CA ALA A 6 23.12 10.81 6.70
C ALA A 6 21.99 10.24 5.82
N GLN A 7 20.86 9.83 6.41
CA GLN A 7 19.65 9.41 5.69
C GLN A 7 19.11 10.55 4.82
N PHE A 8 19.00 11.77 5.36
CA PHE A 8 18.55 12.94 4.60
C PHE A 8 19.50 13.25 3.43
N VAL A 9 20.82 13.28 3.66
CA VAL A 9 21.82 13.51 2.61
C VAL A 9 21.75 12.43 1.53
N GLY A 10 21.64 11.15 1.91
CA GLY A 10 21.51 10.04 0.98
C GLY A 10 20.23 10.13 0.12
N LEU A 11 19.10 10.47 0.74
CA LEU A 11 17.85 10.71 0.01
C LEU A 11 17.96 11.91 -0.94
N TYR A 12 18.56 13.01 -0.49
CA TYR A 12 18.74 14.20 -1.30
C TYR A 12 19.61 13.92 -2.53
N ALA A 13 20.73 13.21 -2.33
CA ALA A 13 21.61 12.78 -3.41
C ALA A 13 20.89 11.85 -4.40
N TRP A 14 20.05 10.94 -3.91
CA TRP A 14 19.23 10.07 -4.75
C TRP A 14 18.24 10.87 -5.59
N LEU A 15 17.49 11.79 -4.98
CA LEU A 15 16.53 12.66 -5.68
C LEU A 15 17.22 13.59 -6.69
N LEU A 16 18.44 14.03 -6.42
CA LEU A 16 19.22 14.88 -7.32
C LEU A 16 19.48 14.20 -8.67
N LEU A 17 19.64 12.87 -8.68
CA LEU A 17 19.80 12.12 -9.93
C LEU A 17 18.56 12.27 -10.83
N PHE A 18 17.36 12.30 -10.25
CA PHE A 18 16.09 12.50 -10.98
C PHE A 18 15.78 13.97 -11.30
N ALA A 19 16.51 14.92 -10.72
CA ALA A 19 16.26 16.34 -10.96
C ALA A 19 16.66 16.78 -12.38
N LEU A 20 17.61 16.10 -13.03
CA LEU A 20 18.10 16.46 -14.36
C LEU A 20 17.00 16.50 -15.45
N PRO A 21 16.25 15.43 -15.73
CA PRO A 21 15.15 15.47 -16.72
C PRO A 21 14.09 16.51 -16.36
N ALA A 22 13.77 16.65 -15.07
CA ALA A 22 12.80 17.63 -14.60
C ALA A 22 13.26 19.07 -14.92
N VAL A 23 14.55 19.37 -14.75
CA VAL A 23 15.13 20.67 -15.11
C VAL A 23 15.12 20.89 -16.63
N VAL A 24 15.44 19.86 -17.43
CA VAL A 24 15.38 19.97 -18.90
C VAL A 24 13.94 20.26 -19.35
N LEU A 25 12.96 19.54 -18.81
CA LEU A 25 11.54 19.77 -19.06
C LEU A 25 11.12 21.19 -18.66
N LEU A 26 11.53 21.66 -17.48
CA LEU A 26 11.23 23.01 -17.00
C LEU A 26 11.80 24.09 -17.92
N TYR A 27 13.08 23.99 -18.31
CA TYR A 27 13.68 24.99 -19.22
C TYR A 27 13.07 24.95 -20.61
N ARG A 28 12.63 23.79 -21.08
CA ARG A 28 11.86 23.67 -22.32
C ARG A 28 10.51 24.38 -22.20
N LEU A 29 9.79 24.19 -21.10
CA LEU A 29 8.55 24.91 -20.81
C LEU A 29 8.79 26.42 -20.72
N PHE A 30 9.86 26.87 -20.06
CA PHE A 30 10.21 28.29 -19.96
C PHE A 30 10.48 28.92 -21.34
N ALA A 31 11.14 28.16 -22.24
CA ALA A 31 11.39 28.60 -23.61
C ALA A 31 10.10 28.70 -24.43
N VAL A 32 9.23 27.68 -24.37
CA VAL A 32 7.89 27.70 -25.01
C VAL A 32 7.04 28.85 -24.47
N TRP A 33 7.18 29.13 -23.18
CA TRP A 33 6.46 30.20 -22.50
C TRP A 33 7.14 31.58 -22.59
N HIS A 34 8.22 31.72 -23.37
CA HIS A 34 8.95 32.97 -23.52
C HIS A 34 9.27 33.68 -22.17
N LEU A 35 9.51 32.91 -21.10
CA LEU A 35 9.74 33.48 -19.79
C LEU A 35 11.13 34.13 -19.73
N PRO A 36 11.28 35.30 -19.07
CA PRO A 36 12.54 36.02 -19.00
C PRO A 36 13.49 35.40 -17.96
N VAL A 37 13.98 34.19 -18.22
CA VAL A 37 14.90 33.43 -17.33
C VAL A 37 16.34 33.42 -17.88
N HIS A 38 17.33 33.17 -17.02
CA HIS A 38 18.71 32.96 -17.45
C HIS A 38 18.78 31.77 -18.41
N ARG A 39 19.14 32.02 -19.66
CA ARG A 39 19.21 30.96 -20.66
C ARG A 39 20.37 30.01 -20.35
N PRO A 40 20.24 28.71 -20.66
CA PRO A 40 21.38 27.81 -20.73
C PRO A 40 22.48 28.42 -21.60
N GLY A 41 23.75 28.26 -21.20
CA GLY A 41 24.88 28.78 -21.96
C GLY A 41 24.87 28.24 -23.40
N ALA A 42 25.08 29.12 -24.38
CA ALA A 42 25.01 28.78 -25.80
C ALA A 42 25.96 27.63 -26.15
N GLY A 43 25.44 26.58 -26.81
CA GLY A 43 26.22 25.38 -27.16
C GLY A 43 26.44 24.40 -26.00
N GLY A 44 25.99 24.73 -24.79
CA GLY A 44 26.01 23.83 -23.63
C GLY A 44 25.11 22.61 -23.82
N VAL A 45 25.29 21.59 -22.96
CA VAL A 45 24.46 20.37 -23.00
C VAL A 45 22.98 20.70 -22.80
N LEU A 46 22.64 21.50 -21.78
CA LEU A 46 21.27 21.88 -21.48
C LEU A 46 20.62 22.72 -22.62
N ASP A 47 21.38 23.59 -23.28
CA ASP A 47 20.91 24.36 -24.44
C ASP A 47 20.55 23.43 -25.61
N ARG A 48 21.39 22.42 -25.87
CA ARG A 48 21.10 21.40 -26.90
C ARG A 48 19.89 20.54 -26.55
N LEU A 49 19.76 20.10 -25.30
CA LEU A 49 18.64 19.26 -24.86
C LEU A 49 17.29 20.02 -24.94
N THR A 50 17.27 21.28 -24.52
CA THR A 50 16.04 22.11 -24.51
C THR A 50 15.55 22.48 -25.92
N ARG A 51 16.46 22.60 -26.89
CA ARG A 51 16.14 22.88 -28.31
C ARG A 51 15.83 21.65 -29.15
N MET A 52 15.85 20.45 -28.57
CA MET A 52 15.45 19.25 -29.30
C MET A 52 14.02 19.35 -29.83
N ASN A 53 13.79 18.79 -31.01
CA ASN A 53 12.43 18.61 -31.52
C ASN A 53 11.62 17.71 -30.56
N LEU A 54 10.29 17.75 -30.66
CA LEU A 54 9.42 17.01 -29.74
C LEU A 54 9.72 15.50 -29.72
N THR A 55 9.93 14.90 -30.89
CA THR A 55 10.26 13.48 -30.99
C THR A 55 11.56 13.13 -30.26
N GLY A 56 12.64 13.89 -30.49
CA GLY A 56 13.92 13.68 -29.84
C GLY A 56 13.85 13.87 -28.33
N PHE A 57 13.09 14.86 -27.86
CA PHE A 57 12.85 15.05 -26.43
C PHE A 57 12.05 13.90 -25.80
N VAL A 58 10.98 13.44 -26.45
CA VAL A 58 10.21 12.29 -25.95
C VAL A 58 11.10 11.04 -25.89
N LEU A 59 11.92 10.80 -26.90
CA LEU A 59 12.89 9.69 -26.90
C LEU A 59 13.93 9.84 -25.79
N LEU A 60 14.39 11.06 -25.49
CA LEU A 60 15.28 11.35 -24.37
C LEU A 60 14.63 11.02 -23.02
N GLU A 61 13.39 11.46 -22.80
CA GLU A 61 12.63 11.19 -21.56
C GLU A 61 12.35 9.69 -21.40
N VAL A 62 11.99 8.99 -22.48
CA VAL A 62 11.84 7.53 -22.47
C VAL A 62 13.18 6.86 -22.16
N GLY A 63 14.27 7.33 -22.78
CA GLY A 63 15.63 6.86 -22.50
C GLY A 63 16.04 7.10 -21.05
N TRP A 64 15.68 8.24 -20.47
CA TRP A 64 15.90 8.54 -19.06
C TRP A 64 15.08 7.64 -18.15
N LEU A 65 13.79 7.44 -18.45
CA LEU A 65 12.94 6.51 -17.70
C LEU A 65 13.59 5.13 -17.67
N VAL A 66 13.97 4.58 -18.82
CA VAL A 66 14.69 3.29 -18.91
C VAL A 66 16.02 3.34 -18.13
N GLY A 67 16.80 4.40 -18.29
CA GLY A 67 18.05 4.61 -17.58
C GLY A 67 17.88 4.66 -16.06
N SER A 68 16.78 5.22 -15.57
CA SER A 68 16.46 5.30 -14.14
C SER A 68 16.12 3.92 -13.55
N LEU A 69 15.49 3.05 -14.34
CA LEU A 69 15.26 1.65 -13.95
C LEU A 69 16.60 0.92 -13.80
N VAL A 70 17.52 1.09 -14.76
CA VAL A 70 18.87 0.52 -14.69
C VAL A 70 19.66 1.11 -13.52
N LEU A 71 19.56 2.42 -13.30
CA LEU A 71 20.21 3.11 -12.20
C LEU A 71 19.74 2.57 -10.84
N SER A 72 18.43 2.36 -10.66
CA SER A 72 17.88 1.77 -9.43
C SER A 72 18.45 0.38 -9.15
N LEU A 73 18.69 -0.40 -10.21
CA LEU A 73 19.29 -1.72 -10.14
C LEU A 73 20.77 -1.66 -9.74
N LEU A 74 21.55 -0.81 -10.41
CA LEU A 74 22.98 -0.66 -10.17
C LEU A 74 23.26 -0.09 -8.76
N VAL A 75 22.58 1.00 -8.40
CA VAL A 75 22.69 1.61 -7.08
C VAL A 75 22.20 0.64 -6.00
N GLY A 76 21.10 -0.07 -6.26
CA GLY A 76 20.59 -1.08 -5.34
C GLY A 76 21.61 -2.20 -5.07
N ARG A 77 22.24 -2.73 -6.12
CA ARG A 77 23.32 -3.75 -6.02
C ARG A 77 24.53 -3.22 -5.25
N LEU A 78 24.95 -1.98 -5.54
CA LEU A 78 26.09 -1.35 -4.87
C LEU A 78 25.81 -1.17 -3.37
N LEU A 79 24.61 -0.70 -3.01
CA LEU A 79 24.22 -0.48 -1.61
C LEU A 79 24.22 -1.79 -0.81
N MET A 80 23.89 -2.92 -1.42
CA MET A 80 23.88 -4.23 -0.76
C MET A 80 25.16 -5.05 -0.95
N LEU A 81 26.16 -4.53 -1.66
CA LEU A 81 27.41 -5.23 -1.92
C LEU A 81 28.16 -5.56 -0.63
N GLY A 82 28.49 -6.84 -0.42
CA GLY A 82 29.24 -7.30 0.76
C GLY A 82 28.43 -7.36 2.06
N VAL A 83 27.13 -7.01 2.04
CA VAL A 83 26.25 -7.21 3.20
C VAL A 83 25.94 -8.71 3.33
N ARG A 84 26.25 -9.29 4.48
CA ARG A 84 26.06 -10.73 4.76
C ARG A 84 24.89 -10.96 5.74
N PRO A 85 24.33 -12.17 5.83
CA PRO A 85 23.44 -12.53 6.92
C PRO A 85 24.10 -12.29 8.28
N GLY A 86 23.36 -11.76 9.24
CA GLY A 86 23.88 -11.39 10.56
C GLY A 86 23.08 -10.31 11.26
N TRP A 87 23.58 -9.90 12.42
CA TRP A 87 23.02 -8.83 13.24
C TRP A 87 23.84 -7.56 13.06
N TYR A 88 23.15 -6.46 12.79
CA TYR A 88 23.75 -5.14 12.60
C TYR A 88 23.10 -4.15 13.55
N PRO A 89 23.85 -3.20 14.15
CA PRO A 89 23.25 -2.18 14.99
C PRO A 89 22.28 -1.33 14.18
N LEU A 90 21.08 -1.11 14.72
CA LEU A 90 20.15 -0.12 14.21
C LEU A 90 20.83 1.26 14.24
N TRP A 91 20.57 2.09 13.23
CA TRP A 91 21.25 3.38 13.02
C TRP A 91 22.75 3.30 12.68
N GLY A 92 23.30 2.11 12.46
CA GLY A 92 24.65 1.92 11.93
C GLY A 92 24.75 2.09 10.40
N VAL A 93 25.96 1.97 9.86
CA VAL A 93 26.23 2.14 8.41
C VAL A 93 25.48 1.10 7.57
N THR A 94 25.44 -0.17 8.01
CA THR A 94 24.68 -1.22 7.30
C THR A 94 23.18 -0.91 7.28
N TYR A 95 22.64 -0.41 8.38
CA TYR A 95 21.24 0.02 8.44
C TYR A 95 20.96 1.20 7.48
N LEU A 96 21.85 2.20 7.43
CA LEU A 96 21.74 3.32 6.49
C LEU A 96 21.70 2.84 5.03
N ARG A 97 22.57 1.88 4.67
CA ARG A 97 22.62 1.27 3.34
C ARG A 97 21.34 0.50 3.02
N PHE A 98 20.87 -0.32 3.96
CA PHE A 98 19.62 -1.06 3.87
C PHE A 98 18.40 -0.14 3.71
N TRP A 99 18.34 0.94 4.48
CA TRP A 99 17.27 1.93 4.41
C TRP A 99 17.26 2.64 3.05
N LEU A 100 18.42 3.14 2.60
CA LEU A 100 18.53 3.84 1.32
C LEU A 100 18.22 2.90 0.17
N TYR A 101 18.62 1.63 0.28
CA TYR A 101 18.27 0.59 -0.68
C TYR A 101 16.76 0.44 -0.85
N GLY A 102 16.00 0.39 0.25
CA GLY A 102 14.53 0.37 0.19
C GLY A 102 13.95 1.60 -0.52
N LYS A 103 14.51 2.81 -0.29
CA LYS A 103 14.08 4.03 -1.00
C LYS A 103 14.41 4.01 -2.48
N VAL A 104 15.57 3.47 -2.86
CA VAL A 104 15.98 3.29 -4.26
C VAL A 104 15.04 2.32 -4.98
N LEU A 105 14.71 1.18 -4.34
CA LEU A 105 13.81 0.19 -4.92
C LEU A 105 12.37 0.68 -5.09
N ALA A 106 11.93 1.67 -4.31
CA ALA A 106 10.61 2.27 -4.48
C ALA A 106 10.43 2.95 -5.85
N PHE A 107 11.52 3.32 -6.53
CA PHE A 107 11.51 3.87 -7.91
C PHE A 107 11.79 2.81 -8.99
N SER A 108 11.97 1.55 -8.60
CA SER A 108 12.17 0.44 -9.53
C SER A 108 10.83 -0.04 -10.11
N PRO A 109 10.83 -0.82 -11.22
CA PRO A 109 9.58 -1.26 -11.85
C PRO A 109 8.89 -2.39 -11.07
N LEU A 110 9.40 -2.80 -9.90
CA LEU A 110 8.93 -3.97 -9.15
C LEU A 110 7.42 -3.96 -8.90
N ALA A 111 6.86 -2.81 -8.53
CA ALA A 111 5.41 -2.67 -8.29
C ALA A 111 4.60 -2.96 -9.56
N PHE A 112 5.05 -2.49 -10.72
CA PHE A 112 4.38 -2.67 -12.01
C PHE A 112 4.66 -4.03 -12.67
N LEU A 113 5.61 -4.81 -12.16
CA LEU A 113 5.93 -6.14 -12.68
C LEU A 113 5.37 -7.27 -11.80
N THR A 114 4.88 -6.96 -10.60
CA THR A 114 4.34 -7.94 -9.65
C THR A 114 3.23 -8.76 -10.30
N GLY A 115 3.27 -10.09 -10.20
CA GLY A 115 2.35 -11.03 -10.84
C GLY A 115 2.63 -11.34 -12.32
N SER A 116 3.70 -10.78 -12.90
CA SER A 116 4.10 -11.02 -14.29
C SER A 116 5.33 -11.94 -14.43
N PRO A 117 5.53 -12.61 -15.58
CA PRO A 117 6.75 -13.37 -15.85
C PRO A 117 8.02 -12.50 -15.94
N LEU A 118 7.87 -11.19 -16.02
CA LEU A 118 8.99 -10.24 -16.12
C LEU A 118 9.62 -9.93 -14.75
N LEU A 119 8.91 -10.21 -13.65
CA LEU A 119 9.40 -9.94 -12.30
C LEU A 119 10.60 -10.82 -11.92
N ALA A 120 10.51 -12.13 -12.14
CA ALA A 120 11.57 -13.06 -11.74
C ALA A 120 12.93 -12.76 -12.40
N PRO A 121 13.02 -12.49 -13.72
CA PRO A 121 14.26 -11.99 -14.33
C PRO A 121 14.80 -10.72 -13.66
N TRP A 122 13.94 -9.75 -13.36
CA TRP A 122 14.36 -8.50 -12.71
C TRP A 122 14.89 -8.74 -11.29
N LEU A 123 14.22 -9.60 -10.51
CA LEU A 123 14.66 -9.98 -9.17
C LEU A 123 16.01 -10.73 -9.19
N ARG A 124 16.26 -11.58 -10.20
CA ARG A 124 17.57 -12.21 -10.40
C ARG A 124 18.65 -11.17 -10.69
N LEU A 125 18.33 -10.15 -11.49
CA LEU A 125 19.24 -9.02 -11.72
C LEU A 125 19.47 -8.18 -10.45
N LEU A 126 18.59 -8.23 -9.45
CA LEU A 126 18.80 -7.63 -8.12
C LEU A 126 19.48 -8.56 -7.10
N GLY A 127 19.70 -9.83 -7.43
CA GLY A 127 20.48 -10.78 -6.65
C GLY A 127 19.70 -11.96 -6.08
N ALA A 128 18.38 -12.05 -6.33
CA ALA A 128 17.61 -13.23 -5.93
C ALA A 128 17.99 -14.46 -6.72
N ARG A 129 17.81 -15.63 -6.11
CA ARG A 129 17.88 -16.93 -6.79
C ARG A 129 16.45 -17.43 -6.96
N ILE A 130 15.93 -17.42 -8.18
CA ILE A 130 14.54 -17.78 -8.46
C ILE A 130 14.52 -18.80 -9.58
N GLY A 131 13.88 -19.94 -9.37
CA GLY A 131 13.69 -21.00 -10.37
C GLY A 131 12.78 -20.59 -11.52
N ARG A 132 12.55 -21.50 -12.47
CA ARG A 132 11.66 -21.28 -13.61
C ARG A 132 10.20 -21.45 -13.19
N GLY A 133 9.28 -20.93 -14.01
CA GLY A 133 7.84 -21.18 -13.86
C GLY A 133 7.15 -20.60 -12.62
N CYS A 134 7.86 -19.83 -11.79
CA CYS A 134 7.29 -19.21 -10.59
C CYS A 134 6.27 -18.12 -10.90
N HIS A 135 5.20 -18.07 -10.11
CA HIS A 135 4.26 -16.96 -10.06
C HIS A 135 4.48 -16.15 -8.78
N LEU A 136 4.70 -14.84 -8.90
CA LEU A 136 5.07 -13.97 -7.79
C LEU A 136 4.14 -12.76 -7.71
N SER A 137 3.04 -12.86 -6.95
CA SER A 137 2.10 -11.76 -6.70
C SER A 137 2.46 -10.91 -5.46
N ALA A 138 3.74 -10.88 -5.12
CA ALA A 138 4.29 -10.17 -3.97
C ALA A 138 5.51 -9.32 -4.34
N VAL A 139 5.65 -8.17 -3.66
CA VAL A 139 6.84 -7.32 -3.76
C VAL A 139 7.95 -7.89 -2.88
N VAL A 140 9.10 -8.19 -3.47
CA VAL A 140 10.28 -8.69 -2.76
C VAL A 140 11.22 -7.53 -2.43
N GLY A 141 11.19 -7.09 -1.17
CA GLY A 141 11.93 -5.90 -0.72
C GLY A 141 13.44 -6.08 -0.59
N LEU A 142 13.96 -7.31 -0.47
CA LEU A 142 15.40 -7.60 -0.35
C LEU A 142 15.78 -8.86 -1.16
N PRO A 143 15.78 -8.80 -2.51
CA PRO A 143 15.94 -9.95 -3.39
C PRO A 143 17.23 -10.74 -3.15
N ALA A 144 18.35 -10.07 -2.80
CA ALA A 144 19.63 -10.73 -2.53
C ALA A 144 19.60 -11.76 -1.37
N PHE A 145 18.56 -11.75 -0.55
CA PHE A 145 18.35 -12.65 0.58
C PHE A 145 17.18 -13.62 0.36
N VAL A 146 16.74 -13.81 -0.89
CA VAL A 146 15.61 -14.67 -1.23
C VAL A 146 16.03 -15.73 -2.23
N GLU A 147 15.81 -17.00 -1.85
CA GLU A 147 16.00 -18.18 -2.68
C GLU A 147 14.64 -18.87 -2.87
N ILE A 148 14.22 -19.02 -4.12
CA ILE A 148 12.94 -19.62 -4.52
C ILE A 148 13.24 -20.68 -5.58
N GLY A 149 12.73 -21.89 -5.37
CA GLY A 149 12.84 -23.03 -6.30
C GLY A 149 12.04 -22.84 -7.58
N GLU A 150 11.81 -23.92 -8.33
CA GLU A 150 11.01 -23.90 -9.56
C GLU A 150 9.51 -24.02 -9.26
N ASP A 151 8.65 -23.50 -10.14
CA ASP A 151 7.19 -23.65 -10.08
C ASP A 151 6.53 -23.26 -8.73
N VAL A 152 7.13 -22.29 -8.03
CA VAL A 152 6.58 -21.75 -6.77
C VAL A 152 5.45 -20.77 -7.06
N GLY A 153 4.33 -20.92 -6.35
CA GLY A 153 3.21 -19.98 -6.36
C GLY A 153 3.20 -19.11 -5.10
N ILE A 154 3.33 -17.79 -5.26
CA ILE A 154 3.22 -16.82 -4.17
C ILE A 154 1.98 -15.95 -4.41
N GLY A 155 1.04 -16.02 -3.48
CA GLY A 155 -0.23 -15.30 -3.52
C GLY A 155 -0.11 -13.79 -3.29
N TYR A 156 -1.25 -13.10 -3.39
CA TYR A 156 -1.32 -11.64 -3.23
C TYR A 156 -0.95 -11.20 -1.81
N GLY A 157 -0.32 -10.04 -1.68
CA GLY A 157 -0.07 -9.44 -0.36
C GLY A 157 0.86 -10.25 0.57
N VAL A 158 1.49 -11.33 0.06
CA VAL A 158 2.50 -12.10 0.79
C VAL A 158 3.71 -11.20 1.07
N ARG A 159 4.26 -11.33 2.27
CA ARG A 159 5.44 -10.57 2.71
C ARG A 159 6.60 -11.54 2.92
N LEU A 160 7.55 -11.55 1.98
CA LEU A 160 8.84 -12.19 2.18
C LEU A 160 9.78 -11.19 2.85
N GLN A 161 9.98 -11.34 4.17
CA GLN A 161 10.73 -10.39 4.97
C GLN A 161 12.02 -11.02 5.52
N PRO A 162 13.12 -11.02 4.76
CA PRO A 162 14.42 -11.57 5.19
C PRO A 162 15.16 -10.68 6.20
N TYR A 163 14.41 -9.84 6.93
CA TYR A 163 14.94 -8.98 7.98
C TYR A 163 13.98 -8.83 9.15
N VAL A 164 14.53 -8.53 10.33
CA VAL A 164 13.78 -8.16 11.52
C VAL A 164 14.46 -6.96 12.15
N VAL A 165 13.68 -5.97 12.59
CA VAL A 165 14.18 -4.86 13.42
C VAL A 165 13.54 -4.97 14.79
N ALA A 166 14.36 -5.24 15.80
CA ALA A 166 13.94 -5.39 17.19
C ALA A 166 15.14 -5.09 18.10
N ASP A 167 14.87 -4.63 19.32
CA ASP A 167 15.89 -4.43 20.38
C ASP A 167 17.08 -3.54 19.97
N GLY A 168 16.88 -2.58 19.06
CA GLY A 168 17.96 -1.74 18.53
C GLY A 168 18.89 -2.46 17.53
N TRP A 169 18.48 -3.60 16.98
CA TRP A 169 19.21 -4.35 15.97
C TRP A 169 18.43 -4.55 14.68
N LEU A 170 19.14 -4.56 13.55
CA LEU A 170 18.69 -5.09 12.26
C LEU A 170 19.28 -6.49 12.08
N ARG A 171 18.44 -7.50 12.13
CA ARG A 171 18.78 -8.88 11.73
C ARG A 171 18.52 -9.04 10.24
N LEU A 172 19.49 -9.55 9.48
CA LEU A 172 19.32 -9.99 8.11
C LEU A 172 19.54 -11.51 8.03
N ALA A 173 18.57 -12.25 7.50
CA ALA A 173 18.70 -13.70 7.30
C ALA A 173 17.92 -14.16 6.05
N PRO A 174 18.51 -15.04 5.22
CA PRO A 174 17.90 -15.44 3.96
C PRO A 174 16.62 -16.25 4.17
N ILE A 175 15.68 -16.12 3.24
CA ILE A 175 14.48 -16.96 3.16
C ILE A 175 14.67 -17.96 2.02
N ARG A 176 14.33 -19.23 2.26
CA ARG A 176 14.38 -20.29 1.26
C ARG A 176 13.00 -20.90 1.04
N ILE A 177 12.57 -21.01 -0.21
CA ILE A 177 11.32 -21.64 -0.60
C ILE A 177 11.61 -22.72 -1.66
N GLY A 178 11.27 -23.96 -1.35
CA GLY A 178 11.49 -25.14 -2.19
C GLY A 178 10.63 -25.15 -3.46
N SER A 179 10.95 -26.06 -4.36
CA SER A 179 10.30 -26.17 -5.67
C SER A 179 8.90 -26.76 -5.58
N GLY A 180 7.97 -26.26 -6.39
CA GLY A 180 6.57 -26.66 -6.43
C GLY A 180 5.76 -26.23 -5.20
N SER A 181 6.34 -25.40 -4.34
CA SER A 181 5.71 -24.95 -3.10
C SER A 181 4.72 -23.81 -3.30
N PHE A 182 3.84 -23.60 -2.33
CA PHE A 182 2.80 -22.57 -2.37
C PHE A 182 2.81 -21.72 -1.10
N VAL A 183 2.64 -20.41 -1.24
CA VAL A 183 2.46 -19.48 -0.11
C VAL A 183 1.21 -18.65 -0.34
N GLY A 184 0.19 -18.87 0.50
CA GLY A 184 -1.14 -18.26 0.35
C GLY A 184 -1.19 -16.77 0.62
N THR A 185 -2.21 -16.10 0.09
CA THR A 185 -2.46 -14.65 0.19
C THR A 185 -2.32 -14.13 1.60
N ASN A 186 -1.80 -12.92 1.76
CA ASN A 186 -1.63 -12.22 3.05
C ASN A 186 -0.71 -12.91 4.07
N SER A 187 -0.01 -13.98 3.69
CA SER A 187 0.93 -14.67 4.58
C SER A 187 2.23 -13.88 4.76
N VAL A 188 2.89 -14.09 5.90
CA VAL A 188 4.19 -13.48 6.21
C VAL A 188 5.22 -14.59 6.41
N VAL A 189 6.36 -14.47 5.72
CA VAL A 189 7.52 -15.37 5.86
C VAL A 189 8.69 -14.55 6.37
N LEU A 190 9.16 -14.87 7.58
CA LEU A 190 10.18 -14.09 8.28
C LEU A 190 11.61 -14.59 8.03
N ALA A 191 12.57 -13.77 8.46
CA ALA A 191 13.99 -13.97 8.24
C ALA A 191 14.47 -15.34 8.74
N GLY A 192 15.24 -16.04 7.91
CA GLY A 192 15.77 -17.38 8.24
C GLY A 192 14.81 -18.54 7.98
N ALA A 193 13.54 -18.28 7.64
CA ALA A 193 12.57 -19.35 7.41
C ALA A 193 12.90 -20.19 6.16
N VAL A 194 12.58 -21.48 6.24
CA VAL A 194 12.73 -22.45 5.15
C VAL A 194 11.39 -23.14 4.89
N ILE A 195 10.91 -23.07 3.65
CA ILE A 195 9.75 -23.83 3.19
C ILE A 195 10.28 -24.93 2.27
N GLY A 196 10.04 -26.19 2.62
CA GLY A 196 10.49 -27.37 1.86
C GLY A 196 9.86 -27.49 0.47
N ASP A 197 10.32 -28.48 -0.30
CA ASP A 197 9.80 -28.75 -1.64
C ASP A 197 8.35 -29.26 -1.58
N ARG A 198 7.50 -28.79 -2.50
CA ARG A 198 6.08 -29.13 -2.60
C ARG A 198 5.27 -28.86 -1.32
N ALA A 199 5.84 -28.12 -0.37
CA ALA A 199 5.16 -27.69 0.83
C ALA A 199 4.15 -26.58 0.50
N SER A 200 3.09 -26.47 1.30
CA SER A 200 2.11 -25.39 1.11
C SER A 200 1.82 -24.69 2.42
N VAL A 201 1.97 -23.36 2.40
CA VAL A 201 1.55 -22.47 3.48
C VAL A 201 0.19 -21.89 3.13
N GLY A 202 -0.78 -22.12 4.01
CA GLY A 202 -2.15 -21.65 3.85
C GLY A 202 -2.27 -20.14 3.77
N GLU A 203 -3.45 -19.68 3.39
CA GLU A 203 -3.77 -18.26 3.36
C GLU A 203 -3.64 -17.62 4.74
N GLN A 204 -3.24 -16.34 4.80
CA GLN A 204 -3.16 -15.53 6.00
C GLN A 204 -2.41 -16.22 7.16
N SER A 205 -1.23 -16.76 6.86
CA SER A 205 -0.42 -17.56 7.77
C SER A 205 0.92 -16.90 8.10
N LEU A 206 1.46 -17.16 9.28
CA LEU A 206 2.76 -16.65 9.74
C LEU A 206 3.77 -17.80 9.77
N VAL A 207 4.80 -17.76 8.91
CA VAL A 207 6.00 -18.60 9.06
C VAL A 207 7.04 -17.81 9.88
N PRO A 208 7.27 -18.18 11.16
CA PRO A 208 8.13 -17.42 12.05
C PRO A 208 9.59 -17.42 11.60
N ALA A 209 10.39 -16.52 12.19
CA ALA A 209 11.83 -16.50 11.95
C ALA A 209 12.45 -17.86 12.27
N ASP A 210 13.38 -18.31 11.42
CA ASP A 210 14.10 -19.59 11.52
C ASP A 210 13.22 -20.86 11.49
N HIS A 211 11.93 -20.73 11.22
CA HIS A 211 11.04 -21.87 11.18
C HIS A 211 11.23 -22.68 9.89
N VAL A 212 11.12 -24.01 10.00
CA VAL A 212 11.21 -24.94 8.87
C VAL A 212 9.86 -25.60 8.65
N VAL A 213 9.24 -25.34 7.51
CA VAL A 213 8.10 -26.10 7.01
C VAL A 213 8.65 -27.27 6.18
N PRO A 214 8.46 -28.53 6.60
CA PRO A 214 8.98 -29.69 5.87
C PRO A 214 8.40 -29.83 4.46
N SER A 215 9.13 -30.54 3.58
CA SER A 215 8.66 -30.88 2.24
C SER A 215 7.36 -31.70 2.30
N ASP A 216 6.52 -31.56 1.28
CA ASP A 216 5.25 -32.28 1.12
C ASP A 216 4.20 -32.06 2.23
N GLU A 217 4.44 -31.14 3.16
CA GLU A 217 3.49 -30.82 4.24
C GLU A 217 2.63 -29.59 3.93
N HIS A 218 1.43 -29.56 4.51
CA HIS A 218 0.57 -28.37 4.53
C HIS A 218 0.58 -27.76 5.93
N TRP A 219 0.77 -26.45 6.00
CA TRP A 219 0.89 -25.68 7.23
C TRP A 219 0.05 -24.42 7.12
N ALA A 220 -0.72 -24.05 8.14
CA ALA A 220 -1.59 -22.88 8.10
C ALA A 220 -1.78 -22.25 9.49
N GLY A 221 -2.17 -20.98 9.50
CA GLY A 221 -2.50 -20.21 10.70
C GLY A 221 -1.44 -19.19 11.10
N SER A 222 -1.79 -18.35 12.07
CA SER A 222 -0.88 -17.45 12.77
C SER A 222 -1.01 -17.72 14.28
N PRO A 223 -0.03 -18.42 14.90
CA PRO A 223 1.14 -19.02 14.29
C PRO A 223 0.80 -20.21 13.38
N VAL A 224 1.72 -20.55 12.48
CA VAL A 224 1.53 -21.68 11.58
C VAL A 224 1.62 -23.03 12.31
N ALA A 225 0.71 -23.94 11.99
CA ALA A 225 0.71 -25.32 12.45
C ALA A 225 0.45 -26.29 11.30
N ARG A 226 1.02 -27.50 11.38
CA ARG A 226 0.77 -28.58 10.41
C ARG A 226 -0.72 -28.90 10.35
N GLN A 227 -1.19 -29.12 9.13
CA GLN A 227 -2.56 -29.50 8.80
C GLN A 227 -2.60 -30.94 8.24
N ASP A 228 -3.75 -31.59 8.34
CA ASP A 228 -3.90 -33.00 7.94
C ASP A 228 -3.90 -33.21 6.43
N ALA A 229 -4.37 -32.21 5.67
CA ALA A 229 -4.54 -32.33 4.23
C ALA A 229 -4.29 -31.00 3.50
N VAL A 230 -3.79 -31.11 2.26
CA VAL A 230 -3.69 -29.98 1.33
C VAL A 230 -5.10 -29.57 0.89
N PRO A 231 -5.41 -28.26 0.79
CA PRO A 231 -6.70 -27.79 0.31
C PRO A 231 -7.10 -28.39 -1.06
N PRO A 232 -8.37 -28.80 -1.26
CA PRO A 232 -8.81 -29.44 -2.50
C PRO A 232 -8.55 -28.61 -3.77
N LEU A 233 -8.63 -27.27 -3.66
CA LEU A 233 -8.32 -26.37 -4.77
C LEU A 233 -6.85 -26.49 -5.22
N LEU A 234 -5.91 -26.47 -4.27
CA LEU A 234 -4.49 -26.58 -4.58
C LEU A 234 -4.19 -27.96 -5.18
N ALA A 235 -4.79 -29.02 -4.64
CA ALA A 235 -4.67 -30.37 -5.20
C ALA A 235 -5.21 -30.44 -6.65
N ALA A 236 -6.37 -29.84 -6.93
CA ALA A 236 -6.95 -29.80 -8.27
C ALA A 236 -6.09 -29.00 -9.27
N MET A 237 -5.54 -27.86 -8.84
CA MET A 237 -4.61 -27.07 -9.66
C MET A 237 -3.31 -27.83 -9.91
N ALA A 238 -2.82 -28.56 -8.91
CA ALA A 238 -1.62 -29.37 -9.00
C ALA A 238 -1.76 -30.58 -9.92
N ALA A 239 -2.95 -31.21 -9.94
CA ALA A 239 -3.28 -32.28 -10.87
C ALA A 239 -3.43 -31.77 -12.31
N ALA A 240 -3.82 -30.50 -12.47
CA ALA A 240 -3.96 -29.83 -13.76
C ALA A 240 -2.73 -29.00 -14.14
N ASP A 241 -1.51 -29.35 -13.68
CA ASP A 241 -0.29 -28.57 -13.92
C ASP A 241 -0.14 -28.09 -15.39
N ASP A 242 0.29 -26.85 -15.56
CA ASP A 242 0.48 -26.21 -16.86
C ASP A 242 1.92 -25.74 -17.08
N GLN A 243 2.68 -26.60 -17.75
CA GLN A 243 4.09 -26.37 -18.05
C GLN A 243 4.33 -25.69 -19.41
N ARG A 244 3.28 -25.17 -20.07
CA ARG A 244 3.44 -24.48 -21.37
C ARG A 244 4.45 -23.33 -21.28
N PRO A 245 5.32 -23.13 -22.27
CA PRO A 245 6.25 -22.01 -22.24
C PRO A 245 5.52 -20.67 -22.43
N TRP A 246 6.13 -19.60 -21.94
CA TRP A 246 5.69 -18.24 -22.24
C TRP A 246 5.88 -17.94 -23.72
N THR A 247 4.79 -17.88 -24.48
CA THR A 247 4.86 -17.47 -25.89
C THR A 247 5.29 -16.01 -26.01
N VAL A 248 5.99 -15.66 -27.09
CA VAL A 248 6.42 -14.27 -27.36
C VAL A 248 5.25 -13.29 -27.31
N ARG A 249 4.09 -13.68 -27.88
CA ARG A 249 2.86 -12.86 -27.84
C ARG A 249 2.38 -12.57 -26.42
N VAL A 250 2.45 -13.55 -25.52
CA VAL A 250 2.06 -13.36 -24.11
C VAL A 250 3.07 -12.45 -23.40
N LEU A 251 4.38 -12.65 -23.61
CA LEU A 251 5.43 -11.79 -23.04
C LEU A 251 5.32 -10.34 -23.51
N VAL A 252 5.08 -10.12 -24.81
CA VAL A 252 4.82 -8.78 -25.37
C VAL A 252 3.57 -8.16 -24.74
N GLY A 253 2.52 -8.96 -24.49
CA GLY A 253 1.33 -8.52 -23.79
C GLY A 253 1.62 -8.00 -22.36
N PHE A 254 2.42 -8.74 -21.58
CA PHE A 254 2.87 -8.29 -20.26
C PHE A 254 3.75 -7.04 -20.35
N GLY A 255 4.67 -6.98 -21.31
CA GLY A 255 5.53 -5.81 -21.52
C GLY A 255 4.73 -4.56 -21.85
N ALA A 256 3.79 -4.65 -22.79
CA ALA A 256 2.89 -3.54 -23.14
C ALA A 256 2.00 -3.13 -21.95
N GLY A 257 1.48 -4.10 -21.19
CA GLY A 257 0.71 -3.83 -19.97
C GLY A 257 1.55 -3.15 -18.89
N ALA A 258 2.80 -3.54 -18.68
CA ALA A 258 3.71 -2.89 -17.72
C ALA A 258 3.98 -1.43 -18.11
N VAL A 259 4.21 -1.16 -19.41
CA VAL A 259 4.35 0.21 -19.92
C VAL A 259 3.06 1.00 -19.69
N LEU A 260 1.89 0.42 -19.98
CA LEU A 260 0.61 1.06 -19.72
C LEU A 260 0.47 1.44 -18.24
N LEU A 261 0.70 0.51 -17.32
CA LEU A 261 0.59 0.75 -15.88
C LEU A 261 1.58 1.82 -15.39
N ALA A 262 2.81 1.85 -15.93
CA ALA A 262 3.79 2.88 -15.61
C ALA A 262 3.39 4.28 -16.14
N LEU A 263 2.69 4.33 -17.28
CA LEU A 263 2.22 5.59 -17.88
C LEU A 263 0.97 6.15 -17.17
N VAL A 264 0.13 5.31 -16.55
CA VAL A 264 -1.14 5.76 -15.95
C VAL A 264 -0.94 6.92 -14.95
N PRO A 265 -0.07 6.83 -13.92
CA PRO A 265 0.15 7.96 -13.00
C PRO A 265 0.61 9.24 -13.71
N LEU A 266 1.44 9.12 -14.76
CA LEU A 266 1.93 10.25 -15.55
C LEU A 266 0.81 10.90 -16.36
N LEU A 267 -0.09 10.11 -16.94
CA LEU A 267 -1.27 10.63 -17.65
C LEU A 267 -2.21 11.38 -16.71
N VAL A 268 -2.47 10.83 -15.51
CA VAL A 268 -3.32 11.48 -14.50
C VAL A 268 -2.72 12.81 -14.03
N ALA A 269 -1.43 12.80 -13.64
CA ALA A 269 -0.73 14.01 -13.23
C ALA A 269 -0.63 15.02 -14.38
N GLY A 270 -0.37 14.55 -15.60
CA GLY A 270 -0.27 15.37 -16.81
C GLY A 270 -1.59 16.06 -17.16
N ALA A 271 -2.74 15.38 -17.05
CA ALA A 271 -4.04 15.99 -17.31
C ALA A 271 -4.34 17.16 -16.35
N ALA A 272 -4.08 16.97 -15.05
CA ALA A 272 -4.23 18.02 -14.06
C ALA A 272 -3.23 19.17 -14.24
N GLY A 273 -1.96 18.84 -14.49
CA GLY A 273 -0.90 19.81 -14.74
C GLY A 273 -1.13 20.64 -16.00
N ALA A 274 -1.66 20.04 -17.07
CA ALA A 274 -2.00 20.73 -18.31
C ALA A 274 -3.11 21.77 -18.10
N LEU A 275 -4.17 21.43 -17.34
CA LEU A 275 -5.22 22.39 -16.99
C LEU A 275 -4.62 23.62 -16.29
N VAL A 276 -3.89 23.40 -15.19
CA VAL A 276 -3.34 24.48 -14.37
C VAL A 276 -2.30 25.28 -15.16
N GLY A 277 -1.43 24.62 -15.92
CA GLY A 277 -0.41 25.24 -16.75
C GLY A 277 -1.00 26.09 -17.89
N CYS A 278 -2.03 25.61 -18.58
CA CYS A 278 -2.74 26.37 -19.63
C CYS A 278 -3.43 27.61 -19.07
N VAL A 279 -4.08 27.51 -17.90
CA VAL A 279 -4.71 28.67 -17.26
C VAL A 279 -3.65 29.67 -16.78
N ALA A 280 -2.55 29.19 -16.21
CA ALA A 280 -1.41 30.04 -15.84
C ALA A 280 -0.85 30.80 -17.03
N TRP A 281 -0.75 30.13 -18.18
CA TRP A 281 -0.27 30.69 -19.43
C TRP A 281 -1.19 31.78 -19.98
N GLN A 282 -2.49 31.51 -20.05
CA GLN A 282 -3.47 32.40 -20.72
C GLN A 282 -3.94 33.55 -19.83
N PHE A 283 -4.09 33.30 -18.52
CA PHE A 283 -4.78 34.21 -17.60
C PHE A 283 -3.87 34.63 -16.42
N GLY A 284 -2.66 34.08 -16.31
CA GLY A 284 -1.71 34.43 -15.27
C GLY A 284 -1.90 33.66 -13.96
N PHE A 285 -1.04 33.97 -12.98
CA PHE A 285 -0.89 33.20 -11.75
C PHE A 285 -2.15 33.16 -10.87
N GLY A 286 -2.87 34.28 -10.73
CA GLY A 286 -4.09 34.33 -9.89
C GLY A 286 -5.16 33.36 -10.37
N TRP A 287 -5.37 33.30 -11.69
CA TRP A 287 -6.29 32.33 -12.31
C TRP A 287 -5.76 30.90 -12.25
N ALA A 288 -4.44 30.69 -12.32
CA ALA A 288 -3.85 29.37 -12.12
C ALA A 288 -4.18 28.81 -10.73
N VAL A 289 -4.06 29.64 -9.68
CA VAL A 289 -4.44 29.28 -8.31
C VAL A 289 -5.93 28.93 -8.23
N ALA A 290 -6.81 29.68 -8.89
CA ALA A 290 -8.23 29.34 -8.93
C ALA A 290 -8.49 27.99 -9.64
N SER A 291 -7.74 27.70 -10.71
CA SER A 291 -7.92 26.47 -11.52
C SER A 291 -7.53 25.19 -10.79
N THR A 292 -6.68 25.25 -9.75
CA THR A 292 -6.31 24.04 -8.98
C THR A 292 -7.52 23.45 -8.24
N ALA A 293 -8.55 24.25 -7.94
CA ALA A 293 -9.80 23.75 -7.38
C ALA A 293 -10.51 22.76 -8.33
N LEU A 294 -10.33 22.90 -9.64
CA LEU A 294 -10.84 21.97 -10.65
C LEU A 294 -9.90 20.78 -10.91
N ALA A 295 -8.61 20.91 -10.56
CA ALA A 295 -7.63 19.83 -10.74
C ALA A 295 -7.97 18.60 -9.88
N GLY A 296 -8.42 18.78 -8.64
CA GLY A 296 -8.82 17.68 -7.76
C GLY A 296 -9.94 16.79 -8.33
N PRO A 297 -11.12 17.36 -8.66
CA PRO A 297 -12.18 16.64 -9.33
C PRO A 297 -11.74 16.00 -10.66
N LEU A 298 -10.93 16.71 -11.45
CA LEU A 298 -10.41 16.20 -12.72
C LEU A 298 -9.56 14.94 -12.53
N VAL A 299 -8.64 14.93 -11.56
CA VAL A 299 -7.80 13.75 -11.25
C VAL A 299 -8.67 12.54 -10.94
N VAL A 300 -9.70 12.70 -10.12
CA VAL A 300 -10.58 11.61 -9.69
C VAL A 300 -11.40 11.07 -10.85
N VAL A 301 -12.10 11.96 -11.58
CA VAL A 301 -12.95 11.57 -12.72
C VAL A 301 -12.10 10.91 -13.82
N PHE A 302 -10.95 11.49 -14.13
CA PHE A 302 -10.05 10.96 -15.14
C PHE A 302 -9.50 9.58 -14.74
N THR A 303 -9.06 9.41 -13.49
CA THR A 303 -8.59 8.11 -12.98
C THR A 303 -9.69 7.06 -13.05
N CYS A 304 -10.88 7.33 -12.53
CA CYS A 304 -12.00 6.40 -12.56
C CYS A 304 -12.39 6.02 -13.99
N THR A 305 -12.42 7.00 -14.91
CA THR A 305 -12.74 6.76 -16.32
C THR A 305 -11.68 5.90 -16.99
N LEU A 306 -10.40 6.19 -16.75
CA LEU A 306 -9.28 5.45 -17.30
C LEU A 306 -9.28 3.99 -16.81
N VAL A 307 -9.47 3.77 -15.51
CA VAL A 307 -9.59 2.43 -14.91
C VAL A 307 -10.76 1.68 -15.53
N LEU A 308 -11.92 2.31 -15.65
CA LEU A 308 -13.12 1.70 -16.23
C LEU A 308 -12.89 1.30 -17.69
N VAL A 309 -12.36 2.20 -18.53
CA VAL A 309 -12.12 1.97 -19.96
C VAL A 309 -11.10 0.86 -20.16
N VAL A 310 -9.96 0.93 -19.48
CA VAL A 310 -8.89 -0.07 -19.63
C VAL A 310 -9.36 -1.42 -19.09
N LYS A 311 -9.98 -1.48 -17.90
CA LYS A 311 -10.48 -2.74 -17.33
C LYS A 311 -11.53 -3.38 -18.24
N ARG A 312 -12.53 -2.62 -18.69
CA ARG A 312 -13.61 -3.14 -19.56
C ARG A 312 -13.10 -3.54 -20.94
N GLY A 313 -12.09 -2.83 -21.47
CA GLY A 313 -11.45 -3.16 -22.75
C GLY A 313 -10.55 -4.40 -22.67
N ALA A 314 -9.72 -4.49 -21.62
CA ALA A 314 -8.79 -5.61 -21.44
C ALA A 314 -9.52 -6.88 -20.97
N LEU A 315 -10.44 -6.77 -20.00
CA LEU A 315 -11.09 -7.91 -19.33
C LEU A 315 -12.60 -7.66 -19.19
N PRO A 316 -13.39 -7.87 -20.26
CA PRO A 316 -14.82 -7.53 -20.27
C PRO A 316 -15.68 -8.43 -19.37
N ARG A 317 -15.32 -9.73 -19.27
CA ARG A 317 -15.97 -10.74 -18.43
C ARG A 317 -14.96 -11.79 -17.97
N VAL A 318 -15.05 -12.17 -16.72
CA VAL A 318 -14.27 -13.23 -16.07
C VAL A 318 -15.23 -14.32 -15.59
N ARG A 319 -14.95 -15.58 -15.96
CA ARG A 319 -15.73 -16.72 -15.49
C ARG A 319 -14.98 -17.41 -14.35
N ALA A 320 -15.72 -17.82 -13.32
CA ALA A 320 -15.18 -18.68 -12.28
C ALA A 320 -14.65 -19.99 -12.88
N GLY A 321 -13.58 -20.53 -12.30
CA GLY A 321 -12.93 -21.75 -12.74
C GLY A 321 -11.41 -21.69 -12.68
N ILE A 322 -10.76 -22.80 -13.04
CA ILE A 322 -9.31 -22.93 -13.13
C ILE A 322 -8.90 -22.68 -14.57
N HIS A 323 -8.11 -21.63 -14.80
CA HIS A 323 -7.67 -21.21 -16.12
C HIS A 323 -6.15 -21.29 -16.28
N PRO A 324 -5.65 -21.42 -17.51
CA PRO A 324 -4.22 -21.27 -17.80
C PRO A 324 -3.71 -19.86 -17.49
N GLU A 325 -2.69 -19.75 -16.64
CA GLU A 325 -2.04 -18.47 -16.35
C GLU A 325 -1.27 -17.95 -17.57
N ARG A 326 -0.55 -18.84 -18.27
CA ARG A 326 0.34 -18.51 -19.40
C ARG A 326 -0.44 -18.30 -20.70
N SER A 327 -1.49 -17.49 -20.65
CA SER A 327 -2.47 -17.29 -21.72
C SER A 327 -2.84 -15.82 -21.92
N GLY A 328 -3.58 -15.52 -22.98
CA GLY A 328 -4.15 -14.18 -23.19
C GLY A 328 -5.11 -13.76 -22.08
N LEU A 329 -5.79 -14.71 -21.42
CA LEU A 329 -6.61 -14.42 -20.24
C LEU A 329 -5.74 -13.98 -19.07
N GLY A 330 -4.60 -14.64 -18.82
CA GLY A 330 -3.66 -14.26 -17.77
C GLY A 330 -3.12 -12.84 -17.93
N VAL A 331 -2.74 -12.45 -19.16
CA VAL A 331 -2.31 -11.06 -19.46
C VAL A 331 -3.41 -10.06 -19.12
N ARG A 332 -4.64 -10.32 -19.59
CA ARG A 332 -5.79 -9.43 -19.38
C ARG A 332 -6.17 -9.32 -17.91
N LYS A 333 -6.14 -10.45 -17.20
CA LYS A 333 -6.36 -10.51 -15.74
C LYS A 333 -5.33 -9.67 -15.01
N TRP A 334 -4.06 -9.85 -15.33
CA TRP A 334 -2.97 -9.12 -14.73
C TRP A 334 -3.05 -7.60 -14.98
N ILE A 335 -3.40 -7.17 -16.20
CA ILE A 335 -3.67 -5.75 -16.50
C ILE A 335 -4.85 -5.24 -15.67
N GLY A 336 -5.94 -6.02 -15.58
CA GLY A 336 -7.11 -5.68 -14.77
C GLY A 336 -6.74 -5.46 -13.30
N ASP A 337 -5.98 -6.37 -12.72
CA ASP A 337 -5.51 -6.29 -11.33
C ASP A 337 -4.60 -5.07 -11.14
N GLY A 338 -3.66 -4.85 -12.06
CA GLY A 338 -2.77 -3.69 -12.04
C GLY A 338 -3.54 -2.36 -12.11
N MET A 339 -4.60 -2.27 -12.91
CA MET A 339 -5.46 -1.09 -12.97
C MET A 339 -6.24 -0.88 -11.66
N MET A 340 -6.73 -1.94 -11.03
CA MET A 340 -7.40 -1.86 -9.73
C MET A 340 -6.43 -1.40 -8.63
N THR A 341 -5.21 -1.96 -8.58
CA THR A 341 -4.16 -1.53 -7.65
C THR A 341 -3.73 -0.08 -7.90
N THR A 342 -3.62 0.34 -9.16
CA THR A 342 -3.29 1.73 -9.53
C THR A 342 -4.42 2.68 -9.13
N SER A 343 -5.69 2.28 -9.29
CA SER A 343 -6.86 3.02 -8.82
C SER A 343 -6.82 3.24 -7.31
N LEU A 344 -6.55 2.17 -6.54
CA LEU A 344 -6.35 2.25 -5.09
C LEU A 344 -5.25 3.25 -4.72
N THR A 345 -4.16 3.29 -5.48
CA THR A 345 -3.02 4.18 -5.20
C THR A 345 -3.31 5.65 -5.53
N LEU A 346 -3.91 5.93 -6.71
CA LEU A 346 -4.14 7.30 -7.19
C LEU A 346 -5.39 7.95 -6.61
N THR A 347 -6.39 7.14 -6.24
CA THR A 347 -7.68 7.59 -5.73
C THR A 347 -8.05 6.88 -4.43
N HIS A 348 -7.07 6.64 -3.54
CA HIS A 348 -7.32 6.03 -2.22
C HIS A 348 -8.41 6.80 -1.45
N SER A 349 -8.45 8.13 -1.58
CA SER A 349 -9.45 9.01 -0.98
C SER A 349 -10.91 8.72 -1.40
N LEU A 350 -11.12 8.06 -2.55
CA LEU A 350 -12.43 7.60 -3.01
C LEU A 350 -12.97 6.44 -2.18
N TYR A 351 -12.08 5.63 -1.59
CA TYR A 351 -12.47 4.50 -0.76
C TYR A 351 -13.06 4.98 0.58
N SER A 352 -13.94 4.18 1.18
CA SER A 352 -14.75 4.59 2.34
C SER A 352 -15.65 5.82 2.06
N THR A 353 -16.21 5.90 0.85
CA THR A 353 -17.19 6.93 0.44
C THR A 353 -18.41 6.34 -0.25
N LEU A 354 -19.51 7.09 -0.28
CA LEU A 354 -20.72 6.70 -1.03
C LEU A 354 -20.49 6.71 -2.55
N TYR A 355 -19.46 7.39 -3.05
CA TYR A 355 -19.09 7.42 -4.46
C TYR A 355 -18.46 6.11 -4.95
N LEU A 356 -17.87 5.31 -4.05
CA LEU A 356 -17.17 4.08 -4.43
C LEU A 356 -18.14 3.00 -4.94
N VAL A 357 -19.29 2.82 -4.28
CA VAL A 357 -20.21 1.73 -4.61
C VAL A 357 -20.74 1.82 -6.05
N PRO A 358 -21.20 2.97 -6.56
CA PRO A 358 -21.51 3.14 -7.99
C PRO A 358 -20.34 2.80 -8.90
N PHE A 359 -19.12 3.22 -8.56
CA PHE A 359 -17.92 2.93 -9.34
C PHE A 359 -17.61 1.42 -9.40
N LEU A 360 -17.69 0.70 -8.27
CA LEU A 360 -17.51 -0.75 -8.24
C LEU A 360 -18.59 -1.48 -9.04
N ARG A 361 -19.85 -1.02 -9.01
CA ARG A 361 -20.93 -1.58 -9.85
C ARG A 361 -20.66 -1.38 -11.34
N LEU A 362 -20.15 -0.21 -11.74
CA LEU A 362 -19.72 0.05 -13.12
C LEU A 362 -18.57 -0.89 -13.55
N LEU A 363 -17.72 -1.33 -12.61
CA LEU A 363 -16.66 -2.30 -12.89
C LEU A 363 -17.15 -3.76 -12.93
N GLY A 364 -18.36 -4.05 -12.42
CA GLY A 364 -19.00 -5.37 -12.46
C GLY A 364 -19.36 -5.96 -11.09
N ALA A 365 -19.10 -5.25 -9.99
CA ALA A 365 -19.42 -5.74 -8.65
C ALA A 365 -20.90 -5.77 -8.34
N ARG A 366 -21.32 -6.82 -7.64
CA ARG A 366 -22.69 -7.00 -7.14
C ARG A 366 -22.76 -6.56 -5.70
N THR A 367 -22.98 -5.28 -5.49
CA THR A 367 -23.04 -4.67 -4.16
C THR A 367 -24.46 -4.25 -3.83
N GLY A 368 -24.98 -4.69 -2.68
CA GLY A 368 -26.31 -4.35 -2.19
C GLY A 368 -26.42 -2.87 -1.81
N ARG A 369 -27.65 -2.40 -1.61
CA ARG A 369 -27.91 -1.02 -1.20
C ARG A 369 -27.28 -0.73 0.17
N TRP A 370 -26.81 0.50 0.39
CA TRP A 370 -26.19 0.92 1.66
C TRP A 370 -25.01 0.08 2.15
N SER A 371 -24.41 -0.73 1.29
CA SER A 371 -23.16 -1.42 1.60
C SER A 371 -22.05 -0.38 1.70
N GLU A 372 -21.20 -0.53 2.71
CA GLU A 372 -20.03 0.32 2.90
C GLU A 372 -18.80 -0.49 2.52
N VAL A 373 -17.97 0.10 1.67
CA VAL A 373 -16.73 -0.52 1.21
C VAL A 373 -15.61 0.46 1.50
N ALA A 374 -14.74 0.08 2.41
CA ALA A 374 -13.52 0.79 2.72
C ALA A 374 -12.47 0.40 1.67
N THR A 375 -11.25 -0.03 2.03
CA THR A 375 -10.21 -0.39 1.05
C THR A 375 -10.14 -1.90 0.75
N VAL A 376 -10.99 -2.39 -0.17
CA VAL A 376 -10.89 -3.80 -0.61
C VAL A 376 -9.73 -3.97 -1.58
N SER A 377 -8.76 -4.80 -1.19
CA SER A 377 -7.54 -5.08 -1.94
C SER A 377 -7.64 -6.39 -2.73
N PHE A 378 -6.90 -6.47 -3.83
CA PHE A 378 -6.80 -7.66 -4.70
C PHE A 378 -8.15 -8.22 -5.17
N VAL A 379 -9.10 -7.32 -5.43
CA VAL A 379 -10.47 -7.68 -5.78
C VAL A 379 -10.65 -7.80 -7.28
N ASP A 380 -11.34 -8.87 -7.68
CA ASP A 380 -11.97 -8.98 -8.98
C ASP A 380 -13.42 -8.47 -8.86
N PRO A 381 -13.78 -7.30 -9.41
CA PRO A 381 -15.11 -6.73 -9.21
C PRO A 381 -16.24 -7.71 -9.55
N GLU A 382 -16.12 -8.50 -10.62
CA GLU A 382 -17.16 -9.47 -11.02
C GLU A 382 -17.32 -10.67 -10.06
N MET A 383 -16.29 -10.96 -9.28
CA MET A 383 -16.27 -12.01 -8.26
C MET A 383 -16.74 -11.48 -6.89
N LEU A 384 -16.94 -10.17 -6.76
CA LEU A 384 -17.35 -9.52 -5.53
C LEU A 384 -18.88 -9.48 -5.40
N ILE A 385 -19.41 -10.20 -4.42
CA ILE A 385 -20.84 -10.18 -4.04
C ILE A 385 -20.95 -9.70 -2.60
N ILE A 386 -21.54 -8.52 -2.40
CA ILE A 386 -21.75 -7.89 -1.09
C ILE A 386 -23.25 -7.70 -0.88
N GLY A 387 -23.82 -8.29 0.16
CA GLY A 387 -25.23 -8.14 0.53
C GLY A 387 -25.58 -6.72 1.02
N GLU A 388 -26.87 -6.36 0.99
CA GLU A 388 -27.35 -5.04 1.45
C GLU A 388 -26.95 -4.75 2.89
N GLY A 389 -26.56 -3.49 3.14
CA GLY A 389 -26.22 -3.01 4.48
C GLY A 389 -24.92 -3.58 5.06
N SER A 390 -24.16 -4.37 4.31
CA SER A 390 -22.90 -4.96 4.77
C SER A 390 -21.79 -3.92 4.84
N PHE A 391 -20.75 -4.21 5.61
CA PHE A 391 -19.57 -3.36 5.76
C PHE A 391 -18.31 -4.17 5.50
N VAL A 392 -17.49 -3.71 4.56
CA VAL A 392 -16.22 -4.34 4.22
C VAL A 392 -15.10 -3.34 4.52
N ALA A 393 -14.30 -3.66 5.54
CA ALA A 393 -13.38 -2.73 6.16
C ALA A 393 -11.99 -2.71 5.47
N ASP A 394 -11.06 -1.94 6.04
CA ASP A 394 -9.82 -1.56 5.36
C ASP A 394 -8.84 -2.71 5.13
N VAL A 395 -8.21 -2.73 3.96
CA VAL A 395 -7.22 -3.73 3.52
C VAL A 395 -7.77 -5.16 3.54
N SER A 396 -9.10 -5.32 3.58
CA SER A 396 -9.75 -6.61 3.46
C SER A 396 -9.56 -7.16 2.05
N VAL A 397 -9.50 -8.49 1.94
CA VAL A 397 -9.30 -9.19 0.68
C VAL A 397 -10.46 -10.15 0.49
N VAL A 398 -11.20 -9.99 -0.61
CA VAL A 398 -12.45 -10.72 -0.86
C VAL A 398 -12.39 -11.36 -2.24
N GLY A 399 -12.37 -12.69 -2.26
CA GLY A 399 -12.28 -13.50 -3.47
C GLY A 399 -10.99 -13.30 -4.28
N PRO A 400 -9.78 -13.32 -3.66
CA PRO A 400 -8.55 -13.18 -4.42
C PRO A 400 -8.35 -14.37 -5.37
N ALA A 401 -7.69 -14.12 -6.50
CA ALA A 401 -7.24 -15.19 -7.37
C ALA A 401 -6.14 -16.04 -6.71
N VAL A 402 -6.16 -17.35 -6.94
CA VAL A 402 -5.14 -18.27 -6.44
C VAL A 402 -4.26 -18.71 -7.61
N PHE A 403 -2.94 -18.64 -7.45
CA PHE A 403 -1.97 -19.05 -8.47
C PHE A 403 -1.14 -20.22 -7.97
N HIS A 404 -1.16 -21.32 -8.73
CA HIS A 404 -0.39 -22.51 -8.40
C HIS A 404 -0.15 -23.31 -9.68
N ARG A 405 1.10 -23.75 -9.91
CA ARG A 405 1.47 -24.66 -11.02
C ARG A 405 0.98 -24.20 -12.40
N GLY A 406 1.27 -22.94 -12.75
CA GLY A 406 0.90 -22.35 -14.04
C GLY A 406 -0.60 -22.14 -14.27
N ARG A 407 -1.42 -22.30 -13.21
CA ARG A 407 -2.87 -22.10 -13.24
C ARG A 407 -3.27 -20.92 -12.37
N VAL A 408 -4.35 -20.26 -12.77
CA VAL A 408 -5.06 -19.25 -11.98
C VAL A 408 -6.48 -19.74 -11.70
N ALA A 409 -6.86 -19.79 -10.43
CA ALA A 409 -8.22 -20.12 -10.01
C ALA A 409 -8.96 -18.85 -9.60
N LEU A 410 -10.17 -18.70 -10.13
CA LEU A 410 -11.05 -17.57 -9.89
C LEU A 410 -12.38 -18.09 -9.37
N ALA A 411 -12.85 -17.55 -8.25
CA ALA A 411 -14.13 -17.92 -7.67
C ALA A 411 -14.77 -16.72 -6.96
N PRO A 412 -16.10 -16.58 -7.01
CA PRO A 412 -16.79 -15.52 -6.29
C PRO A 412 -16.67 -15.72 -4.78
N ALA A 413 -16.67 -14.62 -4.04
CA ALA A 413 -16.84 -14.62 -2.59
C ALA A 413 -18.13 -13.86 -2.24
N GLU A 414 -18.93 -14.45 -1.35
CA GLU A 414 -20.24 -13.94 -0.98
C GLU A 414 -20.25 -13.44 0.46
N ILE A 415 -20.62 -12.17 0.63
CA ILE A 415 -20.84 -11.56 1.95
C ILE A 415 -22.35 -11.39 2.13
N GLY A 416 -22.93 -12.09 3.11
CA GLY A 416 -24.36 -12.04 3.44
C GLY A 416 -24.82 -10.64 3.83
N ALA A 417 -26.13 -10.37 3.76
CA ALA A 417 -26.69 -9.06 4.11
C ALA A 417 -26.37 -8.66 5.56
N ARG A 418 -26.14 -7.37 5.79
CA ARG A 418 -25.80 -6.78 7.10
C ARG A 418 -24.58 -7.42 7.79
N SER A 419 -23.70 -8.05 7.02
CA SER A 419 -22.49 -8.68 7.56
C SER A 419 -21.32 -7.71 7.62
N PHE A 420 -20.34 -8.03 8.44
CA PHE A 420 -19.16 -7.20 8.66
C PHE A 420 -17.88 -7.99 8.37
N VAL A 421 -17.00 -7.46 7.52
CA VAL A 421 -15.66 -8.00 7.26
C VAL A 421 -14.64 -7.00 7.78
N GLY A 422 -13.90 -7.38 8.82
CA GLY A 422 -12.96 -6.52 9.54
C GLY A 422 -11.68 -6.19 8.78
N ASN A 423 -10.91 -5.26 9.35
CA ASN A 423 -9.69 -4.76 8.72
C ASN A 423 -8.69 -5.90 8.48
N GLY A 424 -8.10 -5.95 7.29
CA GLY A 424 -7.09 -6.95 6.94
C GLY A 424 -7.58 -8.40 6.94
N ALA A 425 -8.90 -8.64 7.05
CA ALA A 425 -9.50 -9.96 6.98
C ALA A 425 -9.49 -10.50 5.55
N LEU A 426 -9.49 -11.83 5.43
CA LEU A 426 -9.44 -12.53 4.15
C LEU A 426 -10.65 -13.45 4.00
N VAL A 427 -11.42 -13.22 2.94
CA VAL A 427 -12.50 -14.11 2.49
C VAL A 427 -12.05 -14.78 1.19
N PRO A 428 -11.60 -16.05 1.23
CA PRO A 428 -11.20 -16.78 0.02
C PRO A 428 -12.34 -16.91 -1.00
N GLY A 429 -11.98 -17.17 -2.26
CA GLY A 429 -12.96 -17.53 -3.28
C GLY A 429 -13.72 -18.81 -2.91
N SER A 430 -15.00 -18.88 -3.29
CA SER A 430 -15.96 -19.93 -2.90
C SER A 430 -16.43 -19.91 -1.45
N CYS A 431 -15.95 -18.99 -0.61
CA CYS A 431 -16.50 -18.78 0.74
C CYS A 431 -17.79 -17.96 0.70
N ARG A 432 -18.70 -18.28 1.63
CA ARG A 432 -19.98 -17.58 1.82
C ARG A 432 -20.15 -17.24 3.30
N LEU A 433 -20.18 -15.95 3.60
CA LEU A 433 -20.54 -15.44 4.92
C LEU A 433 -22.07 -15.35 5.04
N GLY A 434 -22.59 -15.78 6.18
CA GLY A 434 -24.01 -15.79 6.52
C GLY A 434 -24.52 -14.38 6.78
N GLU A 435 -25.84 -14.19 6.83
CA GLU A 435 -26.42 -12.87 7.11
C GLU A 435 -26.13 -12.44 8.55
N ASN A 436 -25.96 -11.13 8.78
CA ASN A 436 -25.60 -10.55 10.08
C ASN A 436 -24.34 -11.18 10.71
N SER A 437 -23.47 -11.80 9.92
CA SER A 437 -22.24 -12.41 10.41
C SER A 437 -21.12 -11.38 10.54
N LEU A 438 -20.15 -11.64 11.41
CA LEU A 438 -18.96 -10.80 11.58
C LEU A 438 -17.70 -11.65 11.39
N LEU A 439 -16.83 -11.24 10.49
CA LEU A 439 -15.46 -11.72 10.39
C LEU A 439 -14.53 -10.65 10.96
N GLY A 440 -13.82 -10.98 12.03
CA GLY A 440 -12.98 -10.07 12.78
C GLY A 440 -11.74 -9.59 12.01
N VAL A 441 -11.02 -8.64 12.63
CA VAL A 441 -9.76 -8.10 12.10
C VAL A 441 -8.76 -9.23 11.86
N HIS A 442 -8.02 -9.16 10.75
CA HIS A 442 -7.03 -10.18 10.34
C HIS A 442 -7.54 -11.62 10.40
N SER A 443 -8.84 -11.84 10.23
CA SER A 443 -9.42 -13.18 10.36
C SER A 443 -9.59 -13.83 8.99
N LEU A 444 -9.36 -15.14 8.94
CA LEU A 444 -9.55 -15.94 7.74
C LEU A 444 -10.97 -16.51 7.76
N ALA A 445 -11.77 -16.25 6.73
CA ALA A 445 -13.12 -16.80 6.68
C ALA A 445 -13.10 -18.34 6.74
N PRO A 446 -14.02 -18.97 7.48
CA PRO A 446 -14.19 -20.42 7.44
C PRO A 446 -14.40 -20.93 6.00
N THR A 447 -13.87 -22.12 5.71
CA THR A 447 -14.03 -22.77 4.39
C THR A 447 -15.46 -23.27 4.16
N ARG A 448 -16.20 -23.53 5.24
CA ARG A 448 -17.62 -23.87 5.19
C ARG A 448 -18.45 -22.60 5.21
N PRO A 449 -19.62 -22.58 4.54
CA PRO A 449 -20.57 -21.49 4.70
C PRO A 449 -20.85 -21.25 6.17
N THR A 450 -20.76 -19.99 6.62
CA THR A 450 -21.03 -19.65 8.02
C THR A 450 -22.53 -19.47 8.22
N ASP A 451 -23.03 -19.91 9.37
CA ASP A 451 -24.44 -19.67 9.73
C ASP A 451 -24.72 -18.17 9.95
N PRO A 452 -25.98 -17.72 9.80
CA PRO A 452 -26.37 -16.35 10.14
C PRO A 452 -26.06 -16.00 11.60
N GLU A 453 -25.85 -14.71 11.88
CA GLU A 453 -25.64 -14.16 13.24
C GLU A 453 -24.41 -14.73 13.96
N THR A 454 -23.45 -15.29 13.22
CA THR A 454 -22.21 -15.84 13.78
C THR A 454 -21.06 -14.83 13.75
N THR A 455 -20.19 -14.88 14.74
CA THR A 455 -18.96 -14.07 14.81
C THR A 455 -17.74 -14.97 14.77
N TRP A 456 -16.76 -14.61 13.94
CA TRP A 456 -15.54 -15.37 13.72
C TRP A 456 -14.31 -14.49 13.86
N LEU A 457 -13.27 -15.00 14.51
CA LEU A 457 -12.00 -14.30 14.70
C LEU A 457 -10.83 -15.27 14.58
N GLY A 458 -9.74 -14.86 13.93
CA GLY A 458 -8.47 -15.60 13.97
C GLY A 458 -8.03 -16.21 12.65
N SER A 459 -6.83 -16.78 12.69
CA SER A 459 -6.26 -17.60 11.62
C SER A 459 -5.61 -18.83 12.26
N PRO A 460 -6.26 -20.00 12.29
CA PRO A 460 -7.58 -20.31 11.72
C PRO A 460 -8.75 -19.59 12.44
N ALA A 461 -9.90 -19.49 11.79
CA ALA A 461 -11.08 -18.87 12.37
C ALA A 461 -11.61 -19.64 13.59
N LEU A 462 -11.85 -18.89 14.67
CA LEU A 462 -12.45 -19.31 15.93
C LEU A 462 -13.83 -18.67 16.04
N PHE A 463 -14.83 -19.45 16.46
CA PHE A 463 -16.16 -18.92 16.74
C PHE A 463 -16.15 -18.11 18.04
N LEU A 464 -16.71 -16.90 18.00
CA LEU A 464 -16.91 -16.05 19.17
C LEU A 464 -18.40 -16.10 19.57
N PRO A 465 -18.74 -16.69 20.73
CA PRO A 465 -20.14 -16.94 21.12
C PRO A 465 -20.91 -15.67 21.50
N SER A 466 -20.22 -14.60 21.88
CA SER A 466 -20.84 -13.35 22.30
C SER A 466 -20.17 -12.16 21.64
N ARG A 467 -20.96 -11.33 20.97
CA ARG A 467 -20.53 -10.01 20.50
C ARG A 467 -20.81 -8.96 21.57
N GLU A 468 -19.87 -8.04 21.77
CA GLU A 468 -20.12 -6.88 22.61
C GLU A 468 -21.20 -6.01 21.94
N ALA A 469 -22.28 -5.70 22.67
CA ALA A 469 -23.33 -4.85 22.14
C ALA A 469 -22.80 -3.42 21.96
N SER A 470 -23.06 -2.81 20.80
CA SER A 470 -22.83 -1.38 20.61
C SER A 470 -23.92 -0.57 21.33
N PRO A 471 -23.61 0.64 21.84
CA PRO A 471 -24.63 1.52 22.39
C PRO A 471 -25.74 1.81 21.37
N ASP A 472 -26.98 1.93 21.86
CA ASP A 472 -28.12 2.22 21.01
C ASP A 472 -28.08 3.67 20.52
N PHE A 473 -28.05 3.83 19.20
CA PHE A 473 -28.20 5.10 18.51
C PHE A 473 -29.48 5.09 17.66
N PRO A 474 -30.10 6.25 17.41
CA PRO A 474 -31.24 6.35 16.51
C PRO A 474 -30.94 5.67 15.16
N PRO A 475 -31.86 4.87 14.58
CA PRO A 475 -31.62 4.14 13.32
C PRO A 475 -31.16 5.03 12.16
N LYS A 476 -31.57 6.30 12.16
CA LYS A 476 -31.13 7.32 11.19
C LYS A 476 -29.63 7.62 11.21
N LEU A 477 -28.94 7.31 12.30
CA LEU A 477 -27.50 7.53 12.43
C LEU A 477 -26.68 6.25 12.18
N THR A 478 -27.34 5.11 11.97
CA THR A 478 -26.70 3.80 11.76
C THR A 478 -27.12 3.18 10.43
N TYR A 479 -28.34 2.65 10.34
CA TYR A 479 -28.81 1.83 9.21
C TYR A 479 -29.70 2.55 8.21
N SER A 480 -30.43 3.60 8.61
CA SER A 480 -31.49 4.21 7.80
C SER A 480 -31.34 5.73 7.69
N PRO A 481 -30.25 6.23 7.07
CA PRO A 481 -29.94 7.66 7.02
C PRO A 481 -31.01 8.47 6.31
N THR A 482 -31.25 9.70 6.79
CA THR A 482 -32.15 10.64 6.13
C THR A 482 -31.47 11.26 4.89
N PRO A 483 -32.25 11.75 3.90
CA PRO A 483 -31.69 12.43 2.74
C PRO A 483 -30.75 13.60 3.08
N GLY A 484 -31.03 14.34 4.16
CA GLY A 484 -30.17 15.43 4.63
C GLY A 484 -28.82 14.94 5.16
N LEU A 485 -28.78 13.83 5.89
CA LEU A 485 -27.53 13.21 6.34
C LEU A 485 -26.70 12.68 5.16
N ILE A 486 -27.38 12.13 4.14
CA ILE A 486 -26.74 11.70 2.89
C ILE A 486 -26.12 12.89 2.16
N ALA A 487 -26.87 13.98 1.99
CA ALA A 487 -26.35 15.20 1.36
C ALA A 487 -25.16 15.80 2.12
N GLY A 488 -25.24 15.88 3.45
CA GLY A 488 -24.13 16.35 4.28
C GLY A 488 -22.89 15.46 4.19
N ARG A 489 -23.08 14.13 4.18
CA ARG A 489 -22.00 13.16 3.99
C ARG A 489 -21.34 13.31 2.63
N LEU A 490 -22.12 13.36 1.54
CA LEU A 490 -21.62 13.57 0.19
C LEU A 490 -20.83 14.87 0.05
N ALA A 491 -21.28 15.96 0.68
CA ALA A 491 -20.55 17.22 0.68
C ALA A 491 -19.17 17.09 1.35
N VAL A 492 -19.06 16.42 2.50
CA VAL A 492 -17.75 16.20 3.15
C VAL A 492 -16.89 15.21 2.35
N GLU A 493 -17.50 14.16 1.78
CA GLU A 493 -16.82 13.19 0.91
C GLU A 493 -16.24 13.84 -0.34
N TYR A 494 -16.94 14.81 -0.95
CA TYR A 494 -16.40 15.58 -2.06
C TYR A 494 -15.06 16.23 -1.70
N PHE A 495 -14.97 16.88 -0.54
CA PHE A 495 -13.71 17.48 -0.07
C PHE A 495 -12.66 16.42 0.26
N ARG A 496 -13.03 15.32 0.92
CA ARG A 496 -12.12 14.19 1.20
C ARG A 496 -11.46 13.69 -0.08
N VAL A 497 -12.26 13.52 -1.13
CA VAL A 497 -11.85 12.92 -2.40
C VAL A 497 -10.97 13.88 -3.21
N THR A 498 -11.29 15.18 -3.21
CA THR A 498 -10.69 16.16 -4.13
C THR A 498 -9.56 16.99 -3.50
N LEU A 499 -9.61 17.30 -2.20
CA LEU A 499 -8.63 18.18 -1.56
C LEU A 499 -7.18 17.68 -1.64
N PRO A 500 -6.86 16.37 -1.50
CA PRO A 500 -5.48 15.91 -1.62
C PRO A 500 -4.83 16.33 -2.94
N ALA A 501 -5.51 16.07 -4.06
CA ALA A 501 -5.04 16.44 -5.39
C ALA A 501 -5.05 17.97 -5.61
N THR A 502 -6.04 18.69 -5.08
CA THR A 502 -6.09 20.16 -5.13
C THR A 502 -4.92 20.81 -4.40
N ILE A 503 -4.60 20.38 -3.17
CA ILE A 503 -3.46 20.89 -2.39
C ILE A 503 -2.14 20.48 -3.05
N GLY A 504 -2.05 19.25 -3.56
CA GLY A 504 -0.89 18.80 -4.34
C GLY A 504 -0.65 19.67 -5.58
N ALA A 505 -1.70 20.00 -6.32
CA ALA A 505 -1.62 20.89 -7.49
C ALA A 505 -1.21 22.32 -7.12
N LEU A 506 -1.72 22.86 -6.00
CA LEU A 506 -1.28 24.15 -5.46
C LEU A 506 0.21 24.13 -5.09
N GLY A 507 0.66 23.08 -4.43
CA GLY A 507 2.07 22.89 -4.08
C GLY A 507 2.96 22.79 -5.33
N ALA A 508 2.54 22.04 -6.34
CA ALA A 508 3.23 21.93 -7.61
C ALA A 508 3.31 23.28 -8.35
N LEU A 509 2.22 24.04 -8.37
CA LEU A 509 2.19 25.40 -8.94
C LEU A 509 3.13 26.35 -8.18
N GLY A 510 3.14 26.30 -6.85
CA GLY A 510 4.06 27.07 -6.02
C GLY A 510 5.53 26.71 -6.30
N SER A 511 5.83 25.42 -6.45
CA SER A 511 7.16 24.92 -6.82
C SER A 511 7.58 25.37 -8.22
N LEU A 512 6.67 25.35 -9.19
CA LEU A 512 6.91 25.89 -10.53
C LEU A 512 7.24 27.39 -10.47
N TYR A 513 6.48 28.17 -9.70
CA TYR A 513 6.71 29.61 -9.53
C TYR A 513 8.07 29.89 -8.87
N ALA A 514 8.41 29.15 -7.80
CA ALA A 514 9.73 29.24 -7.16
C ALA A 514 10.86 28.88 -8.14
N SER A 515 10.66 27.83 -8.96
CA SER A 515 11.62 27.42 -9.99
C SER A 515 11.84 28.51 -11.04
N VAL A 516 10.78 29.21 -11.46
CA VAL A 516 10.89 30.37 -12.37
C VAL A 516 11.71 31.48 -11.73
N HIS A 517 11.45 31.83 -10.46
CA HIS A 517 12.21 32.88 -9.76
C HIS A 517 13.69 32.53 -9.61
N VAL A 518 14.00 31.30 -9.22
CA VAL A 518 15.39 30.82 -9.18
C VAL A 518 16.02 30.90 -10.56
N ALA A 519 15.34 30.46 -11.62
CA ALA A 519 15.85 30.55 -12.99
C ALA A 519 16.02 32.01 -13.48
N ARG A 520 15.26 32.96 -12.94
CA ARG A 520 15.44 34.40 -13.21
C ARG A 520 16.63 35.01 -12.49
N ALA A 521 16.95 34.53 -11.29
CA ALA A 521 18.01 35.08 -10.46
C ALA A 521 19.35 34.36 -10.63
N CYS A 522 19.33 33.10 -11.05
CA CYS A 522 20.48 32.20 -10.98
C CYS A 522 20.64 31.36 -12.26
N PRO A 523 21.86 30.86 -12.53
CA PRO A 523 22.11 29.96 -13.65
C PRO A 523 21.43 28.59 -13.46
N PRO A 524 21.20 27.82 -14.56
CA PRO A 524 20.44 26.57 -14.52
C PRO A 524 20.93 25.49 -13.57
N TRP A 525 22.24 25.40 -13.32
CA TRP A 525 22.79 24.40 -12.40
C TRP A 525 22.37 24.64 -10.94
N VAL A 526 22.05 25.88 -10.56
CA VAL A 526 21.51 26.19 -9.22
C VAL A 526 20.13 25.57 -9.07
N LEU A 527 19.28 25.65 -10.10
CA LEU A 527 17.97 25.01 -10.10
C LEU A 527 18.08 23.48 -10.02
N LEU A 528 19.07 22.89 -10.70
CA LEU A 528 19.36 21.46 -10.59
C LEU A 528 19.70 21.06 -9.15
N LEU A 529 20.60 21.80 -8.50
CA LEU A 529 20.98 21.53 -7.11
C LEU A 529 19.81 21.75 -6.14
N LEU A 530 18.98 22.78 -6.35
CA LEU A 530 17.84 23.10 -5.49
C LEU A 530 16.58 22.26 -5.77
N GLY A 531 16.51 21.55 -6.90
CA GLY A 531 15.33 20.77 -7.32
C GLY A 531 14.80 19.82 -6.24
N PRO A 532 15.64 18.96 -5.63
CA PRO A 532 15.22 18.09 -4.53
C PRO A 532 14.71 18.87 -3.30
N ALA A 533 15.31 20.02 -2.98
CA ALA A 533 14.83 20.87 -1.89
C ALA A 533 13.44 21.44 -2.18
N LEU A 534 13.19 21.90 -3.41
CA LEU A 534 11.88 22.39 -3.84
C LEU A 534 10.82 21.27 -3.78
N PHE A 535 11.16 20.07 -4.24
CA PHE A 535 10.29 18.90 -4.15
C PHE A 535 9.93 18.54 -2.70
N LEU A 536 10.93 18.43 -1.82
CA LEU A 536 10.70 18.14 -0.40
C LEU A 536 9.95 19.27 0.30
N ALA A 537 10.17 20.53 -0.10
CA ALA A 537 9.44 21.68 0.43
C ALA A 537 7.94 21.60 0.11
N VAL A 538 7.55 21.12 -1.07
CA VAL A 538 6.13 20.83 -1.38
C VAL A 538 5.56 19.81 -0.39
N GLY A 539 6.28 18.72 -0.13
CA GLY A 539 5.88 17.72 0.86
C GLY A 539 5.71 18.29 2.26
N VAL A 540 6.64 19.14 2.70
CA VAL A 540 6.57 19.83 3.99
C VAL A 540 5.38 20.79 4.06
N VAL A 541 5.18 21.65 3.06
CA VAL A 541 4.06 22.60 3.02
C VAL A 541 2.72 21.88 3.02
N SER A 542 2.57 20.83 2.20
CA SER A 542 1.38 19.98 2.18
C SER A 542 1.12 19.32 3.53
N THR A 543 2.18 18.86 4.21
CA THR A 543 2.09 18.29 5.57
C THR A 543 1.63 19.32 6.58
N LEU A 544 2.21 20.52 6.57
CA LEU A 544 1.83 21.61 7.46
C LEU A 544 0.38 22.07 7.21
N ALA A 545 -0.06 22.11 5.95
CA ALA A 545 -1.45 22.41 5.61
C ALA A 545 -2.41 21.36 6.21
N ALA A 546 -2.09 20.08 6.10
CA ALA A 546 -2.87 19.00 6.73
C ALA A 546 -2.86 19.07 8.26
N VAL A 547 -1.73 19.43 8.88
CA VAL A 547 -1.62 19.67 10.33
C VAL A 547 -2.55 20.81 10.76
N VAL A 548 -2.49 21.95 10.07
CA VAL A 548 -3.36 23.11 10.36
C VAL A 548 -4.83 22.70 10.22
N LEU A 549 -5.21 22.02 9.14
CA LEU A 549 -6.58 21.54 8.94
C LEU A 549 -7.02 20.57 10.04
N LYS A 550 -6.16 19.64 10.47
CA LYS A 550 -6.45 18.74 11.60
C LYS A 550 -6.78 19.53 12.86
N TRP A 551 -5.96 20.52 13.21
CA TRP A 551 -6.17 21.33 14.42
C TRP A 551 -7.40 22.23 14.33
N LEU A 552 -7.73 22.76 13.15
CA LEU A 552 -8.92 23.59 12.94
C LEU A 552 -10.22 22.77 12.94
N ILE A 553 -10.21 21.58 12.33
CA ILE A 553 -11.43 20.76 12.11
C ILE A 553 -11.72 19.86 13.32
N ILE A 554 -10.68 19.27 13.91
CA ILE A 554 -10.81 18.28 15.00
C ILE A 554 -10.35 18.85 16.34
N GLY A 555 -9.23 19.58 16.35
CA GLY A 555 -8.52 19.91 17.58
C GLY A 555 -7.76 18.71 18.13
N ARG A 556 -8.08 18.27 19.34
CA ARG A 556 -7.50 17.06 19.97
C ARG A 556 -8.47 15.89 19.89
N TYR A 557 -7.98 14.75 19.36
CA TYR A 557 -8.71 13.50 19.47
C TYR A 557 -8.85 13.08 20.94
N ARG A 558 -10.01 12.51 21.29
CA ARG A 558 -10.34 11.96 22.61
C ARG A 558 -11.10 10.66 22.41
N ALA A 559 -10.99 9.74 23.35
CA ALA A 559 -11.78 8.50 23.32
C ALA A 559 -13.28 8.82 23.24
N ARG A 560 -13.98 8.20 22.28
CA ARG A 560 -15.37 8.47 21.93
C ARG A 560 -16.02 7.24 21.33
N VAL A 561 -17.35 7.21 21.40
CA VAL A 561 -18.20 6.26 20.69
C VAL A 561 -19.21 7.06 19.87
N GLU A 562 -19.16 6.94 18.55
CA GLU A 562 -19.94 7.78 17.63
C GLU A 562 -20.59 6.92 16.55
N PRO A 563 -21.85 7.17 16.17
CA PRO A 563 -22.49 6.41 15.10
C PRO A 563 -21.92 6.82 13.72
N LEU A 564 -21.95 5.89 12.77
CA LEU A 564 -21.33 6.01 11.43
C LEU A 564 -21.73 7.31 10.70
N TRP A 565 -22.99 7.73 10.79
CA TRP A 565 -23.51 8.90 10.10
C TRP A 565 -23.33 10.21 10.89
N SER A 566 -22.60 10.19 12.00
CA SER A 566 -22.28 11.42 12.73
C SER A 566 -21.37 12.32 11.90
N MET A 567 -21.55 13.64 12.04
CA MET A 567 -20.65 14.62 11.43
C MET A 567 -19.23 14.54 12.01
N TRP A 568 -19.08 14.04 13.24
CA TRP A 568 -17.77 13.83 13.83
C TRP A 568 -16.98 12.75 13.09
N VAL A 569 -17.59 11.59 12.81
CA VAL A 569 -16.99 10.52 11.98
C VAL A 569 -16.60 11.09 10.61
N ARG A 570 -17.46 11.88 9.97
CA ARG A 570 -17.15 12.50 8.67
C ARG A 570 -15.97 13.48 8.72
N ARG A 571 -15.81 14.24 9.81
CA ARG A 571 -14.67 15.15 9.99
C ARG A 571 -13.37 14.38 10.18
N THR A 572 -13.36 13.28 10.94
CA THR A 572 -12.15 12.48 11.10
C THR A 572 -11.76 11.80 9.79
N GLU A 573 -12.72 11.24 9.05
CA GLU A 573 -12.48 10.63 7.74
C GLU A 573 -11.90 11.61 6.71
N LEU A 574 -12.28 12.90 6.78
CA LEU A 574 -11.68 13.94 5.96
C LEU A 574 -10.19 14.15 6.27
N ILE A 575 -9.84 14.20 7.56
CA ILE A 575 -8.44 14.37 8.01
C ILE A 575 -7.62 13.12 7.71
N THR A 576 -8.16 11.93 7.97
CA THR A 576 -7.53 10.65 7.61
C THR A 576 -7.28 10.58 6.10
N GLY A 577 -8.29 10.94 5.29
CA GLY A 577 -8.15 10.99 3.83
C GLY A 577 -7.03 11.92 3.38
N LEU A 578 -6.92 13.12 3.97
CA LEU A 578 -5.81 14.04 3.70
C LEU A 578 -4.47 13.46 4.14
N TYR A 579 -4.39 12.89 5.33
CA TYR A 579 -3.16 12.28 5.85
C TYR A 579 -2.64 11.19 4.90
N GLU A 580 -3.49 10.24 4.53
CA GLU A 580 -3.12 9.09 3.70
C GLU A 580 -2.83 9.44 2.24
N ASN A 581 -3.56 10.41 1.67
CA ASN A 581 -3.47 10.73 0.23
C ASN A 581 -2.56 11.91 -0.09
N LEU A 582 -2.23 12.74 0.90
CA LEU A 582 -1.38 13.92 0.71
C LEU A 582 -0.10 13.78 1.53
N VAL A 583 -0.20 13.58 2.84
CA VAL A 583 0.95 13.64 3.76
C VAL A 583 1.87 12.43 3.60
N VAL A 584 1.27 11.24 3.55
CA VAL A 584 1.99 9.97 3.40
C VAL A 584 2.81 9.92 2.11
N PRO A 585 2.22 10.08 0.90
CA PRO A 585 2.97 10.02 -0.35
C PRO A 585 3.93 11.22 -0.54
N SER A 586 3.58 12.42 -0.08
CA SER A 586 4.42 13.61 -0.32
C SER A 586 5.61 13.72 0.62
N LEU A 587 5.55 13.15 1.84
CA LEU A 587 6.61 13.29 2.83
C LEU A 587 6.87 12.01 3.64
N LEU A 588 5.86 11.45 4.32
CA LEU A 588 6.14 10.42 5.34
C LEU A 588 6.74 9.14 4.76
N ASN A 589 6.37 8.73 3.54
CA ASN A 589 6.97 7.57 2.87
C ASN A 589 8.50 7.70 2.71
N PHE A 590 9.02 8.92 2.59
CA PHE A 590 10.47 9.16 2.57
C PHE A 590 11.09 9.08 3.98
N LEU A 591 10.32 9.36 5.02
CA LEU A 591 10.76 9.38 6.42
C LEU A 591 10.57 8.06 7.16
N THR A 592 9.84 7.08 6.61
CA THR A 592 9.73 5.74 7.23
C THR A 592 11.10 5.12 7.43
N GLY A 593 11.32 4.54 8.62
CA GLY A 593 12.61 4.02 9.07
C GLY A 593 13.66 5.09 9.42
N THR A 594 13.28 6.36 9.57
CA THR A 594 14.18 7.44 10.00
C THR A 594 13.77 7.97 11.37
N PRO A 595 14.69 8.55 12.15
CA PRO A 595 14.34 9.22 13.40
C PRO A 595 13.58 10.54 13.18
N LEU A 596 13.41 10.99 11.92
CA LEU A 596 12.72 12.23 11.56
C LEU A 596 11.20 12.08 11.51
N MET A 597 10.68 10.85 11.40
CA MET A 597 9.24 10.62 11.29
C MET A 597 8.48 10.95 12.58
N GLY A 598 9.05 10.59 13.73
CA GLY A 598 8.45 10.87 15.05
C GLY A 598 8.12 12.35 15.26
N PRO A 599 9.07 13.29 15.07
CA PRO A 599 8.81 14.73 15.14
C PRO A 599 7.65 15.20 14.26
N VAL A 600 7.51 14.69 13.02
CA VAL A 600 6.41 15.07 12.13
C VAL A 600 5.07 14.57 12.67
N LEU A 601 4.99 13.33 13.14
CA LEU A 601 3.76 12.78 13.72
C LEU A 601 3.34 13.49 15.02
N ARG A 602 4.29 14.03 15.80
CA ARG A 602 3.99 14.86 16.97
C ARG A 602 3.27 16.16 16.60
N LEU A 603 3.48 16.72 15.41
CA LEU A 603 2.72 17.89 14.93
C LEU A 603 1.23 17.60 14.79
N PHE A 604 0.88 16.35 14.46
CA PHE A 604 -0.50 15.89 14.42
C PHE A 604 -1.06 15.56 15.81
N GLY A 605 -0.24 15.46 16.85
CA GLY A 605 -0.66 15.19 18.24
C GLY A 605 -0.23 13.83 18.79
N ALA A 606 0.37 12.95 17.99
CA ALA A 606 0.86 11.66 18.46
C ALA A 606 2.01 11.79 19.46
N ARG A 607 2.09 10.86 20.41
CA ARG A 607 3.15 10.80 21.40
C ARG A 607 4.18 9.77 20.99
N ILE A 608 5.17 10.20 20.20
CA ILE A 608 6.24 9.32 19.74
C ILE A 608 7.51 9.60 20.56
N GLY A 609 8.15 8.57 21.10
CA GLY A 609 9.40 8.64 21.85
C GLY A 609 10.63 9.02 21.03
N ARG A 610 11.82 8.88 21.62
CA ARG A 610 13.13 9.08 21.00
C ARG A 610 13.62 7.77 20.38
N ARG A 611 14.36 7.88 19.27
CA ARG A 611 14.99 6.74 18.56
C ARG A 611 14.02 5.61 18.14
N VAL A 612 12.73 5.91 18.10
CA VAL A 612 11.70 4.97 17.61
C VAL A 612 11.96 4.66 16.15
N TRP A 613 12.00 3.38 15.82
CA TRP A 613 11.99 2.92 14.45
C TRP A 613 10.54 2.66 14.01
N LEU A 614 10.00 3.55 13.20
CA LEU A 614 8.66 3.42 12.64
C LEU A 614 8.74 3.18 11.14
N ALA A 615 8.30 2.01 10.70
CA ALA A 615 8.24 1.64 9.29
C ALA A 615 6.80 1.57 8.73
N THR A 616 5.81 1.95 9.53
CA THR A 616 4.39 2.06 9.14
C THR A 616 3.90 3.51 9.26
N THR A 617 2.86 3.83 8.50
CA THR A 617 2.09 5.08 8.59
C THR A 617 0.62 4.84 8.97
N TYR A 618 0.25 3.63 9.38
CA TYR A 618 -1.13 3.29 9.72
C TYR A 618 -1.47 3.71 11.16
N LEU A 619 -1.77 5.00 11.33
CA LEU A 619 -2.33 5.62 12.52
C LEU A 619 -3.27 6.77 12.11
N THR A 620 -4.51 6.81 12.62
CA THR A 620 -5.55 7.73 12.10
C THR A 620 -6.12 8.70 13.14
N GLU A 621 -6.05 8.42 14.44
CA GLU A 621 -6.41 9.39 15.49
C GLU A 621 -5.22 9.70 16.38
N PHE A 622 -4.34 10.54 15.83
CA PHE A 622 -2.97 10.78 16.31
C PHE A 622 -2.85 10.98 17.82
N ASP A 623 -3.68 11.82 18.44
CA ASP A 623 -3.60 12.13 19.88
C ASP A 623 -3.86 10.90 20.80
N LEU A 624 -4.35 9.80 20.24
CA LEU A 624 -4.63 8.54 20.95
C LEU A 624 -3.51 7.52 20.81
N VAL A 625 -2.47 7.79 20.02
CA VAL A 625 -1.32 6.90 19.82
C VAL A 625 -0.14 7.34 20.69
N GLU A 626 0.38 6.39 21.47
CA GLU A 626 1.57 6.55 22.28
C GLU A 626 2.58 5.42 21.99
N VAL A 627 3.79 5.81 21.62
CA VAL A 627 4.91 4.89 21.31
C VAL A 627 6.12 5.34 22.12
N GLY A 628 6.62 4.48 23.00
CA GLY A 628 7.75 4.74 23.90
C GLY A 628 9.09 4.86 23.17
N ASP A 629 10.12 5.24 23.93
CA ASP A 629 11.50 5.38 23.42
C ASP A 629 12.02 4.01 22.90
N ASP A 630 12.90 4.04 21.89
CA ASP A 630 13.56 2.86 21.30
C ASP A 630 12.63 1.75 20.75
N ALA A 631 11.32 1.95 20.72
CA ALA A 631 10.39 0.99 20.17
C ALA A 631 10.57 0.81 18.65
N ALA A 632 10.25 -0.39 18.16
CA ALA A 632 10.32 -0.76 16.75
C ALA A 632 8.94 -1.21 16.25
N VAL A 633 8.32 -0.44 15.36
CA VAL A 633 7.03 -0.80 14.75
C VAL A 633 7.25 -1.02 13.26
N ALA A 634 7.09 -2.27 12.83
CA ALA A 634 7.36 -2.71 11.48
C ALA A 634 6.31 -2.25 10.45
N GLU A 635 6.60 -2.55 9.19
CA GLU A 635 5.79 -2.13 8.05
C GLU A 635 4.41 -2.79 8.04
N VAL A 636 3.42 -2.08 7.49
CA VAL A 636 2.03 -2.56 7.34
C VAL A 636 1.36 -2.89 8.68
N THR A 637 1.98 -2.52 9.81
CA THR A 637 1.40 -2.67 11.14
C THR A 637 0.40 -1.54 11.37
N SER A 638 -0.80 -1.88 11.84
CA SER A 638 -1.84 -0.92 12.18
C SER A 638 -1.86 -0.65 13.67
N LEU A 639 -1.60 0.60 14.06
CA LEU A 639 -1.85 1.10 15.42
C LEU A 639 -3.29 1.62 15.44
N GLN A 640 -4.23 0.68 15.55
CA GLN A 640 -5.62 0.88 15.21
C GLN A 640 -6.40 1.50 16.37
N THR A 641 -6.57 2.81 16.32
CA THR A 641 -7.24 3.61 17.36
C THR A 641 -8.76 3.50 17.38
N HIS A 642 -9.36 2.88 16.36
CA HIS A 642 -10.81 2.66 16.31
C HIS A 642 -11.21 1.37 15.60
N LEU A 643 -12.45 0.92 15.86
CA LEU A 643 -13.14 -0.10 15.08
C LEU A 643 -14.59 0.32 14.83
N PHE A 644 -15.14 -0.18 13.72
CA PHE A 644 -16.58 -0.12 13.47
C PHE A 644 -17.20 -1.45 13.90
N GLU A 645 -18.15 -1.38 14.84
CA GLU A 645 -18.98 -2.52 15.25
C GLU A 645 -20.44 -2.05 15.14
N ASP A 646 -21.26 -2.74 14.34
CA ASP A 646 -22.67 -2.37 14.10
C ASP A 646 -22.87 -0.92 13.62
N ARG A 647 -21.95 -0.44 12.78
CA ARG A 647 -21.95 0.95 12.29
C ARG A 647 -21.80 1.99 13.41
N VAL A 648 -21.17 1.61 14.51
CA VAL A 648 -20.73 2.50 15.58
C VAL A 648 -19.21 2.48 15.62
N MET A 649 -18.60 3.64 15.48
CA MET A 649 -17.16 3.83 15.64
C MET A 649 -16.85 3.90 17.13
N LYS A 650 -16.12 2.91 17.65
CA LYS A 650 -15.54 2.91 18.99
C LYS A 650 -14.06 3.28 18.86
N MET A 651 -13.63 4.31 19.58
CA MET A 651 -12.29 4.86 19.45
C MET A 651 -11.65 5.12 20.82
N SER A 652 -10.42 4.65 21.00
CA SER A 652 -9.64 4.86 22.22
C SER A 652 -8.12 4.80 21.97
N LYS A 653 -7.33 4.74 23.04
CA LYS A 653 -5.88 4.83 23.02
C LYS A 653 -5.20 3.53 22.59
N VAL A 654 -4.04 3.66 21.94
CA VAL A 654 -3.12 2.55 21.65
C VAL A 654 -1.77 2.89 22.27
N ARG A 655 -1.19 1.96 23.03
CA ARG A 655 0.09 2.17 23.73
C ARG A 655 1.11 1.10 23.39
N ILE A 656 2.28 1.54 22.94
CA ILE A 656 3.45 0.71 22.66
C ILE A 656 4.57 1.12 23.63
N GLY A 657 4.99 0.21 24.49
CA GLY A 657 5.97 0.46 25.55
C GLY A 657 7.38 0.76 25.04
N GLU A 658 8.22 1.32 25.91
CA GLU A 658 9.64 1.56 25.62
C GLU A 658 10.37 0.26 25.25
N GLY A 659 11.24 0.31 24.24
CA GLY A 659 12.05 -0.82 23.78
C GLY A 659 11.25 -1.99 23.21
N SER A 660 9.92 -1.88 23.08
CA SER A 660 9.08 -2.95 22.52
C SER A 660 9.19 -3.06 21.00
N SER A 661 8.93 -4.25 20.46
CA SER A 661 8.92 -4.49 19.02
C SER A 661 7.58 -5.07 18.56
N VAL A 662 7.01 -4.48 17.50
CA VAL A 662 5.80 -4.97 16.84
C VAL A 662 6.12 -5.36 15.41
N GLY A 663 5.95 -6.65 15.12
CA GLY A 663 6.23 -7.28 13.82
C GLY A 663 5.33 -6.77 12.69
N THR A 664 5.73 -7.08 11.46
CA THR A 664 5.06 -6.58 10.25
C THR A 664 3.64 -7.10 10.17
N ARG A 665 2.74 -6.29 9.61
CA ARG A 665 1.34 -6.71 9.36
C ARG A 665 0.61 -7.15 10.64
N SER A 666 1.01 -6.64 11.79
CA SER A 666 0.30 -6.84 13.05
C SER A 666 -0.73 -5.73 13.26
N VAL A 667 -1.76 -6.00 14.05
CA VAL A 667 -2.74 -4.99 14.48
C VAL A 667 -2.72 -4.91 16.00
N VAL A 668 -2.60 -3.70 16.51
CA VAL A 668 -2.80 -3.39 17.93
C VAL A 668 -4.09 -2.57 18.02
N LEU A 669 -5.15 -3.17 18.56
CA LEU A 669 -6.46 -2.53 18.66
C LEU A 669 -6.50 -1.45 19.75
N TYR A 670 -7.53 -0.61 19.70
CA TYR A 670 -7.78 0.40 20.71
C TYR A 670 -7.97 -0.21 22.10
N ASP A 671 -7.64 0.57 23.13
CA ASP A 671 -7.51 0.15 24.53
C ASP A 671 -6.44 -0.93 24.79
N ALA A 672 -5.71 -1.39 23.77
CA ALA A 672 -4.62 -2.32 23.97
C ALA A 672 -3.32 -1.64 24.39
N GLN A 673 -2.51 -2.38 25.14
CA GLN A 673 -1.17 -1.97 25.55
C GLN A 673 -0.15 -3.09 25.30
N VAL A 674 0.91 -2.76 24.58
CA VAL A 674 2.12 -3.59 24.49
C VAL A 674 3.09 -3.09 25.55
N GLY A 675 3.47 -3.94 26.50
CA GLY A 675 4.39 -3.62 27.59
C GLY A 675 5.80 -3.20 27.14
N ALA A 676 6.59 -2.69 28.07
CA ALA A 676 7.98 -2.30 27.83
C ALA A 676 8.85 -3.54 27.54
N GLY A 677 9.73 -3.46 26.54
CA GLY A 677 10.58 -4.58 26.11
C GLY A 677 9.81 -5.80 25.58
N THR A 678 8.51 -5.66 25.32
CA THR A 678 7.67 -6.75 24.81
C THR A 678 7.84 -6.93 23.31
N SER A 679 7.89 -8.17 22.85
CA SER A 679 7.97 -8.51 21.43
C SER A 679 6.67 -9.14 20.95
N LEU A 680 5.96 -8.45 20.05
CA LEU A 680 4.84 -8.99 19.29
C LEU A 680 5.34 -9.40 17.90
N ASP A 681 5.19 -10.68 17.56
CA ASP A 681 5.60 -11.23 16.26
C ASP A 681 4.77 -10.65 15.09
N ALA A 682 5.20 -10.91 13.87
CA ALA A 682 4.47 -10.48 12.68
C ALA A 682 3.10 -11.15 12.57
N LEU A 683 2.20 -10.57 11.75
CA LEU A 683 0.84 -11.07 11.50
C LEU A 683 0.12 -11.47 12.80
N SER A 684 0.20 -10.62 13.81
CA SER A 684 -0.39 -10.86 15.13
C SER A 684 -1.43 -9.80 15.49
N LEU A 685 -2.42 -10.17 16.30
CA LEU A 685 -3.53 -9.29 16.68
C LEU A 685 -3.60 -9.16 18.21
N VAL A 686 -3.31 -7.96 18.73
CA VAL A 686 -3.58 -7.63 20.14
C VAL A 686 -5.02 -7.15 20.26
N MET A 687 -5.79 -7.82 21.10
CA MET A 687 -7.22 -7.59 21.24
C MET A 687 -7.51 -6.28 21.98
N LYS A 688 -8.73 -5.74 21.78
CA LYS A 688 -9.19 -4.55 22.49
C LYS A 688 -9.12 -4.78 24.01
N GLY A 689 -8.57 -3.81 24.74
CA GLY A 689 -8.40 -3.89 26.19
C GLY A 689 -7.33 -4.88 26.69
N GLU A 690 -6.62 -5.56 25.79
CA GLU A 690 -5.57 -6.51 26.16
C GLU A 690 -4.27 -5.79 26.57
N HIS A 691 -3.64 -6.26 27.64
CA HIS A 691 -2.35 -5.77 28.12
C HIS A 691 -1.31 -6.87 28.03
N LEU A 692 -0.35 -6.73 27.12
CA LEU A 692 0.78 -7.65 27.01
C LEU A 692 1.83 -7.26 28.07
N PRO A 693 2.19 -8.15 29.01
CA PRO A 693 3.12 -7.82 30.09
C PRO A 693 4.51 -7.40 29.60
N ASP A 694 5.24 -6.63 30.41
CA ASP A 694 6.61 -6.21 30.11
C ASP A 694 7.55 -7.41 29.88
N GLY A 695 8.50 -7.26 28.95
CA GLY A 695 9.55 -8.26 28.66
C GLY A 695 9.05 -9.59 28.09
N SER A 696 7.77 -9.68 27.72
CA SER A 696 7.15 -10.92 27.23
C SER A 696 7.17 -11.04 25.71
N ARG A 697 6.88 -12.24 25.19
CA ARG A 697 6.85 -12.54 23.75
C ARG A 697 5.50 -13.11 23.35
N TRP A 698 4.93 -12.58 22.28
CA TRP A 698 3.58 -12.89 21.83
C TRP A 698 3.50 -13.09 20.33
N ARG A 699 2.60 -13.95 19.88
CA ARG A 699 2.30 -14.16 18.45
C ARG A 699 0.89 -14.69 18.22
N GLY A 700 0.38 -14.45 17.02
CA GLY A 700 -0.82 -15.08 16.50
C GLY A 700 -2.06 -14.18 16.45
N ILE A 701 -3.15 -14.74 15.93
CA ILE A 701 -4.43 -14.03 15.76
C ILE A 701 -5.54 -14.86 16.43
N PRO A 702 -5.98 -14.48 17.65
CA PRO A 702 -5.43 -13.43 18.51
C PRO A 702 -4.05 -13.79 19.09
N ALA A 703 -3.33 -12.78 19.60
CA ALA A 703 -2.02 -12.94 20.19
C ALA A 703 -2.05 -13.88 21.40
N ARG A 704 -1.04 -14.75 21.51
CA ARG A 704 -0.82 -15.68 22.63
C ARG A 704 0.67 -15.70 23.00
N PRO A 705 1.05 -16.09 24.22
CA PRO A 705 2.45 -16.25 24.60
C PRO A 705 3.19 -17.17 23.61
N ALA A 706 4.37 -16.73 23.15
CA ALA A 706 5.12 -17.31 22.03
C ALA A 706 6.15 -18.36 22.43
#